data_AF-A0A8I0T554-F1
#
_entry.id   AF-A0A8I0T554-F1
#
_cell.length_a   1.000
_cell.length_b   1.000
_cell.length_c   1.000
_cell.angle_alpha   90.00
_cell.angle_beta   90.00
_cell.angle_gamma   90.00
#
_symmetry.space_group_name_H-M   'P 1'
#
loop_
_entity.id
_entity.type
_entity.pdbx_description
1 polymer ?
#
loop_
_entity_poly.entity_id
_entity_poly.type
_entity_poly.pdbx_seq_one_letter_code
_entity_poly.pdbx_strand_id
1 'polypeptide(L)'
;MKKIIALMLLLTLSACSVEDPNETGPSDTDKNEDQSQQDRDNEATNLSVQIQTRDGNAVSGATLTINSLQFTSAANGTIDLATLPFGAYVATIQHPDYLPLVFTFANQHSDPQTIELQLKPSSDSLKTLLFAGDTMFGRRYFNPSLITMGNSLPSTSDGLIQPQSAGADAQALVKYMPALFNSVDFASVNLESPILQNPTTVHPSKEFAFFSLPASLVALNDLGIDYVALGNNHVYDYQAQGLSDTIRYVEQAGLSHSGAGNDTESALAPYSLTLGETTIDFISATSITGDQHTITYVASDQKGGAADLTDTTAIRESVNQASNDGRFVVAQLHGGDEYSYAPTAYIANRFDVVSNSGANLMIAHHPHVAQGFGLYNGVPAILGLGNFVFEQNRLETFLGLITIVELETAGEPKIDAIKAYPVYLEDYTPKLVSGDLANALLKRIAEFSSPDVGISLHSGFAEVNFDTPSIVETTQQRVISVAAGEHIIDLRQYAQSSEYVSRIALNQSQAQLTLGRDLLFFGDFEDWDNDAETGEVSRWLIESDDTYPCLVGKYRGVQGLCLQRTQFDETATRVPFKHTIRTMPITPAPSTAQAYHELTLYGYAKGNNAGRFNADIRILTSEDSLLFSESTPELLPAGTYDWQVFQQDITLPDDSVTLGDENLPARGVQFGLSMTPPTSGESALFLDDVAMISWQRSLSLTNNQWQSGGIHGLEFIKITTPSPTELVLTFSQQ
;
A
#
# COMPACT_ATOMS: atom_id res chain seq x y z
N MET A 1 31.60 -69.58 22.90
CA MET A 1 32.85 -69.86 22.15
C MET A 1 32.94 -68.81 21.05
N LYS A 2 33.69 -67.72 21.23
CA LYS A 2 35.04 -67.45 20.69
C LYS A 2 35.20 -67.68 19.16
N LYS A 3 35.35 -66.53 18.45
CA LYS A 3 36.32 -66.20 17.38
C LYS A 3 36.16 -66.93 16.02
N ILE A 4 36.49 -66.41 14.82
CA ILE A 4 36.99 -65.17 14.18
C ILE A 4 36.97 -65.51 12.65
N ILE A 5 36.71 -64.57 11.74
CA ILE A 5 37.51 -64.17 10.54
C ILE A 5 36.61 -63.39 9.58
N ALA A 6 37.02 -62.14 9.32
CA ALA A 6 36.53 -61.25 8.28
C ALA A 6 37.16 -61.59 6.93
N LEU A 7 36.41 -61.39 5.84
CA LEU A 7 36.99 -60.85 4.60
C LEU A 7 35.93 -60.13 3.76
N MET A 8 36.34 -58.96 3.29
CA MET A 8 35.62 -57.96 2.50
C MET A 8 34.93 -58.50 1.24
N LEU A 9 33.75 -57.96 0.94
CA LEU A 9 33.36 -57.57 -0.42
C LEU A 9 32.29 -56.45 -0.32
N LEU A 10 32.71 -55.18 -0.31
CA LEU A 10 31.82 -54.07 -0.65
C LEU A 10 31.69 -54.06 -2.17
N LEU A 11 30.51 -54.42 -2.67
CA LEU A 11 30.11 -54.14 -4.05
C LEU A 11 29.65 -52.69 -4.11
N THR A 12 30.43 -51.86 -4.79
CA THR A 12 30.04 -50.53 -5.26
C THR A 12 28.95 -50.68 -6.31
N LEU A 13 27.69 -50.40 -5.94
CA LEU A 13 26.66 -50.05 -6.92
C LEU A 13 26.89 -48.58 -7.30
N SER A 14 27.68 -48.37 -8.35
CA SER A 14 27.69 -47.12 -9.09
C SER A 14 26.31 -46.94 -9.71
N ALA A 15 25.51 -46.04 -9.14
CA ALA A 15 24.33 -45.54 -9.81
C ALA A 15 24.80 -44.82 -11.08
N CYS A 16 24.50 -45.39 -12.24
CA CYS A 16 24.56 -44.64 -13.50
C CYS A 16 23.46 -43.59 -13.43
N SER A 17 23.82 -42.31 -13.28
CA SER A 17 22.95 -41.24 -13.74
C SER A 17 22.81 -41.41 -15.25
N VAL A 18 21.58 -41.50 -15.73
CA VAL A 18 21.31 -41.26 -17.14
C VAL A 18 21.31 -39.74 -17.24
N GLU A 19 22.41 -39.16 -17.72
CA GLU A 19 22.42 -37.75 -18.14
C GLU A 19 21.39 -37.60 -19.26
N ASP A 20 20.44 -36.68 -19.09
CA ASP A 20 19.62 -36.24 -20.20
C ASP A 20 20.57 -35.60 -21.23
N PRO A 21 20.64 -36.09 -22.48
CA PRO A 21 21.50 -35.51 -23.50
C PRO A 21 21.15 -34.05 -23.86
N ASN A 22 20.04 -33.51 -23.33
CA ASN A 22 19.64 -32.11 -23.44
C ASN A 22 19.77 -31.32 -22.13
N GLU A 23 20.20 -31.91 -21.01
CA GLU A 23 20.61 -31.13 -19.82
C GLU A 23 21.97 -30.50 -20.11
N THR A 24 21.96 -29.30 -20.70
CA THR A 24 23.10 -28.40 -20.62
C THR A 24 23.24 -27.97 -19.17
N GLY A 25 24.43 -28.15 -18.58
CA GLY A 25 24.73 -27.56 -17.27
C GLY A 25 24.44 -26.05 -17.26
N PRO A 26 24.37 -25.40 -16.08
CA PRO A 26 23.90 -24.03 -15.94
C PRO A 26 24.53 -23.11 -16.98
N SER A 27 23.68 -22.31 -17.64
CA SER A 27 24.08 -21.41 -18.71
C SER A 27 25.13 -20.41 -18.19
N ASP A 28 25.89 -19.79 -19.07
CA ASP A 28 26.83 -18.74 -18.63
C ASP A 28 26.10 -17.56 -17.98
N THR A 29 24.82 -17.36 -18.30
CA THR A 29 23.94 -16.39 -17.64
C THR A 29 23.67 -16.78 -16.19
N ASP A 30 23.33 -18.05 -15.92
CA ASP A 30 23.01 -18.54 -14.57
C ASP A 30 24.22 -18.43 -13.64
N LYS A 31 25.41 -18.78 -14.14
CA LYS A 31 26.66 -18.63 -13.37
C LYS A 31 27.01 -17.16 -13.08
N ASN A 32 26.68 -16.24 -13.98
CA ASN A 32 26.93 -14.82 -13.80
C ASN A 32 25.95 -14.19 -12.80
N GLU A 33 24.67 -14.60 -12.81
CA GLU A 33 23.69 -14.18 -11.81
C GLU A 33 24.04 -14.74 -10.43
N ASP A 34 24.39 -16.03 -10.31
CA ASP A 34 24.84 -16.64 -9.04
C ASP A 34 26.07 -15.92 -8.46
N GLN A 35 27.04 -15.58 -9.31
CA GLN A 35 28.22 -14.83 -8.88
C GLN A 35 27.86 -13.39 -8.49
N SER A 36 26.95 -12.74 -9.20
CA SER A 36 26.55 -11.35 -8.91
C SER A 36 25.70 -11.24 -7.66
N GLN A 37 24.86 -12.23 -7.39
CA GLN A 37 24.19 -12.42 -6.10
C GLN A 37 25.23 -12.53 -4.98
N GLN A 38 26.22 -13.41 -5.12
CA GLN A 38 27.29 -13.55 -4.12
C GLN A 38 28.13 -12.28 -3.95
N ASP A 39 28.44 -11.57 -5.03
CA ASP A 39 29.20 -10.32 -4.97
C ASP A 39 28.41 -9.23 -4.26
N ARG A 40 27.11 -9.10 -4.56
CA ARG A 40 26.20 -8.16 -3.89
C ARG A 40 26.05 -8.47 -2.40
N ASP A 41 25.86 -9.73 -2.05
CA ASP A 41 25.73 -10.15 -0.65
C ASP A 41 26.99 -9.85 0.18
N ASN A 42 28.14 -9.65 -0.50
CA ASN A 42 29.42 -9.30 0.11
C ASN A 42 29.84 -7.83 -0.10
N GLU A 43 29.07 -7.02 -0.82
CA GLU A 43 29.42 -5.62 -1.10
C GLU A 43 29.11 -4.74 0.12
N ALA A 44 30.14 -4.04 0.61
CA ALA A 44 29.99 -3.13 1.74
C ALA A 44 29.26 -1.86 1.31
N THR A 45 28.04 -1.68 1.80
CA THR A 45 27.27 -0.44 1.60
C THR A 45 27.80 0.67 2.51
N ASN A 46 27.70 1.93 2.11
CA ASN A 46 28.11 3.07 2.94
C ASN A 46 26.86 3.81 3.45
N LEU A 47 26.05 3.10 4.23
CA LEU A 47 24.80 3.60 4.80
C LEU A 47 25.04 4.13 6.22
N SER A 48 24.47 5.29 6.52
CA SER A 48 24.47 5.85 7.87
C SER A 48 23.12 6.48 8.22
N VAL A 49 22.87 6.62 9.51
CA VAL A 49 21.71 7.35 10.04
C VAL A 49 22.21 8.53 10.85
N GLN A 50 21.70 9.72 10.58
CA GLN A 50 21.98 10.93 11.34
C GLN A 50 20.77 11.26 12.21
N ILE A 51 20.95 11.15 13.53
CA ILE A 51 19.89 11.41 14.52
C ILE A 51 20.09 12.79 15.13
N GLN A 52 19.06 13.62 15.04
CA GLN A 52 19.07 15.00 15.53
C GLN A 52 17.74 15.40 16.18
N THR A 53 17.76 16.52 16.89
CA THR A 53 16.53 17.20 17.33
C THR A 53 15.95 18.04 16.20
N ARG A 54 14.72 18.54 16.37
CA ARG A 54 14.09 19.47 15.42
C ARG A 54 14.91 20.75 15.17
N ASP A 55 15.69 21.18 16.16
CA ASP A 55 16.60 22.33 16.05
C ASP A 55 17.96 21.99 15.38
N GLY A 56 18.15 20.75 14.92
CA GLY A 56 19.37 20.29 14.25
C GLY A 56 20.52 19.92 15.20
N ASN A 57 20.26 19.76 16.51
CA ASN A 57 21.29 19.31 17.45
C ASN A 57 21.42 17.79 17.42
N ALA A 58 22.65 17.27 17.37
CA ALA A 58 22.91 15.84 17.40
C ALA A 58 22.37 15.15 18.67
N VAL A 59 21.77 13.97 18.52
CA VAL A 59 21.31 13.14 19.65
C VAL A 59 22.26 11.95 19.82
N SER A 60 23.04 11.96 20.91
CA SER A 60 24.00 10.90 21.25
C SER A 60 23.35 9.84 22.13
N GLY A 61 23.78 8.57 22.01
CA GLY A 61 23.33 7.49 22.88
C GLY A 61 21.96 6.89 22.53
N ALA A 62 21.37 7.29 21.40
CA ALA A 62 20.15 6.67 20.89
C ALA A 62 20.47 5.25 20.39
N THR A 63 19.63 4.28 20.76
CA THR A 63 19.77 2.88 20.34
C THR A 63 18.90 2.63 19.13
N LEU A 64 19.50 2.24 18.01
CA LEU A 64 18.81 1.80 16.80
C LEU A 64 18.84 0.28 16.74
N THR A 65 17.66 -0.34 16.63
CA THR A 65 17.49 -1.79 16.53
C THR A 65 16.97 -2.15 15.15
N ILE A 66 17.65 -3.08 14.47
CA ILE A 66 17.22 -3.70 13.20
C ILE A 66 17.30 -5.21 13.42
N ASN A 67 16.17 -5.92 13.32
CA ASN A 67 16.11 -7.35 13.66
C ASN A 67 16.74 -7.61 15.05
N SER A 68 17.77 -8.45 15.13
CA SER A 68 18.53 -8.71 16.36
C SER A 68 19.77 -7.81 16.54
N LEU A 69 20.06 -6.93 15.58
CA LEU A 69 21.22 -6.04 15.60
C LEU A 69 20.88 -4.75 16.36
N GLN A 70 21.85 -4.25 17.13
CA GLN A 70 21.74 -3.00 17.85
C GLN A 70 22.95 -2.11 17.58
N PHE A 71 22.67 -0.85 17.31
CA PHE A 71 23.65 0.20 17.07
C PHE A 71 23.37 1.36 18.02
N THR A 72 24.39 2.16 18.33
CA THR A 72 24.25 3.31 19.23
C THR A 72 24.80 4.55 18.56
N SER A 73 24.05 5.66 18.61
CA SER A 73 24.51 6.92 18.03
C SER A 73 25.73 7.48 18.75
N ALA A 74 26.71 7.89 17.96
CA ALA A 74 27.92 8.55 18.44
C ALA A 74 27.62 9.97 18.96
N ALA A 75 28.64 10.64 19.49
CA ALA A 75 28.51 11.99 20.05
C ALA A 75 28.03 13.04 19.03
N ASN A 76 28.26 12.80 17.73
CA ASN A 76 27.78 13.64 16.63
C ASN A 76 26.41 13.19 16.10
N GLY A 77 25.73 12.23 16.73
CA GLY A 77 24.41 11.75 16.35
C GLY A 77 24.39 10.72 15.22
N THR A 78 25.57 10.35 14.67
CA THR A 78 25.66 9.41 13.56
C THR A 78 25.65 7.96 14.05
N ILE A 79 25.00 7.08 13.29
CA ILE A 79 25.08 5.62 13.35
C ILE A 79 25.58 5.12 12.00
N ASP A 80 26.67 4.36 12.03
CA ASP A 80 27.21 3.70 10.83
C ASP A 80 26.58 2.31 10.67
N LEU A 81 25.99 2.05 9.51
CA LEU A 81 25.33 0.80 9.14
C LEU A 81 26.08 0.07 8.02
N ALA A 82 27.37 0.35 7.82
CA ALA A 82 28.12 -0.18 6.67
C ALA A 82 28.22 -1.72 6.57
N THR A 83 27.84 -2.44 7.63
CA THR A 83 27.81 -3.91 7.67
C THR A 83 26.43 -4.51 7.40
N LEU A 84 25.41 -3.68 7.15
CA LEU A 84 24.07 -4.16 6.89
C LEU A 84 24.00 -4.73 5.46
N PRO A 85 23.43 -5.93 5.23
CA PRO A 85 23.32 -6.47 3.89
C PRO A 85 22.32 -5.66 3.04
N PHE A 86 22.29 -5.93 1.74
CA PHE A 86 21.23 -5.41 0.87
C PHE A 86 19.87 -5.92 1.34
N GLY A 87 18.84 -5.08 1.21
CA GLY A 87 17.47 -5.43 1.57
C GLY A 87 16.68 -4.26 2.14
N ALA A 88 15.40 -4.48 2.40
CA ALA A 88 14.53 -3.53 3.07
C ALA A 88 14.41 -3.87 4.56
N TYR A 89 14.39 -2.83 5.40
CA TYR A 89 14.50 -2.97 6.85
C TYR A 89 13.48 -2.11 7.57
N VAL A 90 12.99 -2.65 8.69
CA VAL A 90 12.36 -1.85 9.75
C VAL A 90 13.40 -1.60 10.83
N ALA A 91 13.56 -0.33 11.18
CA ALA A 91 14.38 0.08 12.30
C ALA A 91 13.53 0.75 13.38
N THR A 92 13.88 0.49 14.63
CA THR A 92 13.32 1.18 15.79
C THR A 92 14.42 1.93 16.52
N ILE A 93 14.23 3.23 16.70
CA ILE A 93 15.09 4.08 17.51
C ILE A 93 14.46 4.27 18.89
N GLN A 94 15.26 4.09 19.93
CA GLN A 94 14.88 4.30 21.32
C GLN A 94 15.91 5.19 22.01
N HIS A 95 15.42 6.14 22.82
CA HIS A 95 16.24 6.95 23.72
C HIS A 95 15.41 7.34 24.94
N PRO A 96 15.95 7.37 26.17
CA PRO A 96 15.18 7.67 27.38
C PRO A 96 14.42 9.00 27.37
N ASP A 97 14.98 10.00 26.69
CA ASP A 97 14.45 11.37 26.64
C ASP A 97 13.59 11.69 25.39
N TYR A 98 13.38 10.72 24.48
CA TYR A 98 12.64 10.93 23.23
C TYR A 98 11.62 9.82 23.00
N LEU A 99 10.55 10.13 22.27
CA LEU A 99 9.61 9.11 21.81
C LEU A 99 10.32 8.08 20.91
N PRO A 100 9.93 6.80 20.98
CA PRO A 100 10.36 5.81 20.01
C PRO A 100 10.03 6.25 18.58
N LEU A 101 10.93 5.96 17.64
CA LEU A 101 10.69 6.20 16.22
C LEU A 101 10.89 4.89 15.46
N VAL A 102 9.84 4.43 14.80
CA VAL A 102 9.90 3.35 13.80
C VAL A 102 9.99 4.00 12.42
N PHE A 103 10.85 3.47 11.57
CA PHE A 103 10.97 3.89 10.18
C PHE A 103 11.43 2.73 9.31
N THR A 104 11.21 2.83 8.00
CA THR A 104 11.67 1.83 7.04
C THR A 104 12.63 2.44 6.03
N PHE A 105 13.56 1.64 5.55
CA PHE A 105 14.51 2.06 4.53
C PHE A 105 14.99 0.85 3.74
N ALA A 106 15.45 1.11 2.52
CA ALA A 106 16.01 0.11 1.65
C ALA A 106 17.52 0.35 1.53
N ASN A 107 18.32 -0.67 1.83
CA ASN A 107 19.76 -0.66 1.58
C ASN A 107 20.00 -1.25 0.18
N GLN A 108 20.05 -0.37 -0.81
CA GLN A 108 19.98 -0.74 -2.22
C GLN A 108 21.04 -0.08 -3.10
N HIS A 109 21.92 0.74 -2.52
CA HIS A 109 22.88 1.54 -3.27
C HIS A 109 24.32 1.25 -2.83
N SER A 110 25.23 1.21 -3.81
CA SER A 110 26.67 1.27 -3.57
C SER A 110 27.13 2.68 -3.19
N ASP A 111 26.33 3.71 -3.50
CA ASP A 111 26.63 5.10 -3.18
C ASP A 111 26.35 5.42 -1.70
N PRO A 112 27.16 6.30 -1.06
CA PRO A 112 26.94 6.67 0.33
C PRO A 112 25.57 7.30 0.55
N GLN A 113 24.80 6.76 1.50
CA GLN A 113 23.50 7.28 1.89
C GLN A 113 23.48 7.67 3.37
N THR A 114 22.82 8.79 3.67
CA THR A 114 22.58 9.25 5.04
C THR A 114 21.10 9.47 5.22
N ILE A 115 20.48 8.70 6.11
CA ILE A 115 19.08 8.88 6.50
C ILE A 115 19.05 9.89 7.65
N GLU A 116 18.44 11.04 7.42
CA GLU A 116 18.29 12.07 8.45
C GLU A 116 16.96 11.89 9.20
N LEU A 117 17.04 11.73 10.52
CA LEU A 117 15.88 11.50 11.37
C LEU A 117 15.85 12.50 12.53
N GLN A 118 14.66 13.03 12.78
CA GLN A 118 14.41 13.93 13.90
C GLN A 118 13.68 13.19 15.02
N LEU A 119 14.21 13.25 16.24
CA LEU A 119 13.56 12.69 17.41
C LEU A 119 12.76 13.76 18.16
N LYS A 120 11.56 13.37 18.59
CA LYS A 120 10.67 14.21 19.39
C LYS A 120 10.86 13.94 20.88
N PRO A 121 11.14 14.97 21.71
CA PRO A 121 11.29 14.79 23.14
C PRO A 121 10.06 14.13 23.76
N SER A 122 10.27 13.14 24.63
CA SER A 122 9.20 12.52 25.39
C SER A 122 8.83 13.37 26.60
N SER A 123 7.56 13.32 27.01
CA SER A 123 7.09 13.85 28.29
C SER A 123 6.00 12.93 28.85
N ASP A 124 5.69 13.07 30.14
CA ASP A 124 4.59 12.33 30.75
C ASP A 124 3.23 12.68 30.11
N SER A 125 3.12 13.88 29.54
CA SER A 125 1.90 14.42 28.95
C SER A 125 1.76 14.14 27.45
N LEU A 126 2.84 13.77 26.75
CA LEU A 126 2.79 13.36 25.36
C LEU A 126 2.45 11.87 25.26
N LYS A 127 1.43 11.56 24.45
CA LYS A 127 0.91 10.21 24.26
C LYS A 127 0.73 9.90 22.78
N THR A 128 0.74 8.63 22.44
CA THR A 128 0.70 8.15 21.06
C THR A 128 -0.47 7.19 20.85
N LEU A 129 -1.31 7.50 19.85
CA LEU A 129 -2.47 6.68 19.48
C LEU A 129 -2.28 6.17 18.05
N LEU A 130 -2.25 4.85 17.87
CA LEU A 130 -2.15 4.21 16.57
C LEU A 130 -3.53 3.86 16.02
N PHE A 131 -3.76 4.18 14.75
CA PHE A 131 -4.95 3.77 14.02
C PHE A 131 -4.55 3.05 12.73
N ALA A 132 -5.04 1.82 12.60
CA ALA A 132 -4.90 1.00 11.41
C ALA A 132 -6.28 0.75 10.79
N GLY A 133 -6.27 0.42 9.49
CA GLY A 133 -7.47 0.37 8.66
C GLY A 133 -8.38 -0.85 8.86
N ASP A 134 -9.14 -1.16 7.82
CA ASP A 134 -10.15 -2.21 7.80
C ASP A 134 -9.54 -3.59 8.07
N THR A 135 -10.15 -4.33 9.01
CA THR A 135 -9.60 -5.56 9.60
C THR A 135 -10.65 -6.67 9.66
N MET A 136 -10.33 -7.83 9.08
CA MET A 136 -11.12 -9.06 9.06
C MET A 136 -10.19 -10.29 8.94
N PHE A 137 -10.61 -11.45 9.43
CA PHE A 137 -9.89 -12.73 9.28
C PHE A 137 -10.78 -13.79 8.61
N GLY A 138 -11.68 -13.35 7.71
CA GLY A 138 -12.72 -14.16 7.10
C GLY A 138 -12.56 -14.43 5.60
N ARG A 139 -13.61 -14.95 4.96
CA ARG A 139 -13.77 -15.09 3.51
C ARG A 139 -12.58 -15.78 2.83
N ARG A 140 -11.75 -15.06 2.05
CA ARG A 140 -10.63 -15.67 1.30
C ARG A 140 -9.49 -16.14 2.18
N TYR A 141 -9.41 -15.67 3.42
CA TYR A 141 -8.53 -16.30 4.40
C TYR A 141 -8.91 -17.77 4.65
N PHE A 142 -10.20 -18.13 4.62
CA PHE A 142 -10.63 -19.53 4.77
C PHE A 142 -10.67 -20.31 3.45
N ASN A 143 -11.01 -19.64 2.35
CA ASN A 143 -11.11 -20.25 1.03
C ASN A 143 -10.88 -19.18 -0.06
N PRO A 144 -9.76 -19.22 -0.82
CA PRO A 144 -9.39 -18.17 -1.76
C PRO A 144 -10.41 -17.96 -2.91
N SER A 145 -11.26 -18.96 -3.19
CA SER A 145 -12.31 -18.86 -4.22
C SER A 145 -13.61 -18.24 -3.71
N LEU A 146 -13.71 -17.91 -2.42
CA LEU A 146 -14.95 -17.46 -1.81
C LEU A 146 -15.24 -15.98 -2.12
N ILE A 147 -16.47 -15.70 -2.56
CA ILE A 147 -16.95 -14.34 -2.86
C ILE A 147 -17.72 -13.74 -1.67
N THR A 148 -18.52 -14.56 -0.98
CA THR A 148 -19.35 -14.19 0.18
C THR A 148 -19.49 -15.39 1.12
N MET A 149 -19.64 -15.15 2.42
CA MET A 149 -19.85 -16.24 3.39
C MET A 149 -21.33 -16.56 3.60
N GLY A 150 -21.60 -17.83 3.91
CA GLY A 150 -22.95 -18.34 4.15
C GLY A 150 -23.08 -19.01 5.51
N ASN A 151 -24.09 -19.87 5.67
CA ASN A 151 -24.39 -20.53 6.95
C ASN A 151 -23.50 -21.75 7.26
N SER A 152 -22.23 -21.73 6.84
CA SER A 152 -21.29 -22.82 7.05
C SER A 152 -19.87 -22.28 7.16
N LEU A 153 -19.10 -22.86 8.08
CA LEU A 153 -17.68 -22.57 8.21
C LEU A 153 -16.90 -23.17 7.02
N PRO A 154 -16.28 -22.35 6.16
CA PRO A 154 -15.45 -22.86 5.08
C PRO A 154 -14.18 -23.50 5.63
N SER A 155 -13.68 -24.53 4.95
CA SER A 155 -12.38 -25.13 5.22
C SER A 155 -11.85 -25.72 3.93
N THR A 156 -10.80 -25.13 3.40
CA THR A 156 -10.04 -25.64 2.25
C THR A 156 -8.57 -25.71 2.62
N SER A 157 -7.83 -26.64 2.01
CA SER A 157 -6.41 -26.86 2.34
C SER A 157 -5.50 -25.71 1.94
N ASP A 158 -5.97 -24.85 1.03
CA ASP A 158 -5.30 -23.65 0.52
C ASP A 158 -5.73 -22.36 1.24
N GLY A 159 -6.60 -22.45 2.27
CA GLY A 159 -6.94 -21.31 3.12
C GLY A 159 -5.76 -20.91 4.00
N LEU A 160 -5.47 -19.61 4.06
CA LEU A 160 -4.47 -19.02 4.97
C LEU A 160 -4.82 -19.20 6.44
N ILE A 161 -6.12 -19.30 6.77
CA ILE A 161 -6.63 -19.55 8.11
C ILE A 161 -7.40 -20.85 8.12
N GLN A 162 -6.94 -21.79 8.93
CA GLN A 162 -7.61 -23.07 9.13
C GLN A 162 -8.44 -23.01 10.42
N PRO A 163 -9.70 -23.49 10.42
CA PRO A 163 -10.55 -23.45 11.61
C PRO A 163 -9.93 -23.99 12.91
N GLN A 164 -9.12 -25.04 12.81
CA GLN A 164 -8.45 -25.70 13.94
C GLN A 164 -7.24 -24.93 14.49
N SER A 165 -6.64 -24.04 13.71
CA SER A 165 -5.45 -23.25 14.06
C SER A 165 -5.66 -21.75 13.89
N ALA A 166 -6.91 -21.30 13.81
CA ALA A 166 -7.27 -19.95 13.40
C ALA A 166 -6.60 -18.82 14.20
N GLY A 167 -6.28 -19.04 15.48
CA GLY A 167 -5.51 -18.09 16.28
C GLY A 167 -4.05 -17.98 15.84
N ALA A 168 -3.37 -19.12 15.68
CA ALA A 168 -1.97 -19.15 15.22
C ALA A 168 -1.81 -18.64 13.78
N ASP A 169 -2.76 -19.00 12.92
CA ASP A 169 -2.78 -18.55 11.53
C ASP A 169 -3.01 -17.04 11.45
N ALA A 170 -3.93 -16.49 12.26
CA ALA A 170 -4.14 -15.04 12.34
C ALA A 170 -2.90 -14.30 12.90
N GLN A 171 -2.20 -14.87 13.89
CA GLN A 171 -0.94 -14.30 14.39
C GLN A 171 0.15 -14.27 13.31
N ALA A 172 0.21 -15.31 12.47
CA ALA A 172 1.16 -15.37 11.37
C ALA A 172 0.93 -14.24 10.34
N LEU A 173 -0.33 -13.83 10.12
CA LEU A 173 -0.66 -12.73 9.21
C LEU A 173 -0.17 -11.36 9.70
N VAL A 174 -0.05 -11.15 11.01
CA VAL A 174 0.37 -9.83 11.56
C VAL A 174 1.83 -9.81 12.04
N LYS A 175 2.62 -10.84 11.74
CA LYS A 175 3.96 -11.07 12.32
C LYS A 175 4.98 -9.96 12.01
N TYR A 176 4.77 -9.16 10.96
CA TYR A 176 5.70 -8.09 10.54
C TYR A 176 5.38 -6.72 11.16
N MET A 177 4.24 -6.60 11.84
CA MET A 177 3.75 -5.34 12.43
C MET A 177 4.19 -5.02 13.88
N PRO A 178 4.73 -5.95 14.71
CA PRO A 178 4.98 -5.67 16.13
C PRO A 178 5.86 -4.45 16.42
N ALA A 179 6.83 -4.12 15.56
CA ALA A 179 7.71 -2.96 15.78
C ALA A 179 6.90 -1.65 15.93
N LEU A 180 5.88 -1.47 15.09
CA LEU A 180 5.05 -0.27 15.09
C LEU A 180 4.07 -0.27 16.26
N PHE A 181 3.34 -1.38 16.47
CA PHE A 181 2.31 -1.46 17.51
C PHE A 181 2.89 -1.49 18.93
N ASN A 182 4.11 -2.03 19.14
CA ASN A 182 4.76 -1.98 20.45
C ASN A 182 5.41 -0.61 20.77
N SER A 183 5.36 0.34 19.83
CA SER A 183 5.97 1.66 19.98
C SER A 183 5.01 2.76 20.46
N VAL A 184 3.74 2.41 20.70
CA VAL A 184 2.66 3.37 21.01
C VAL A 184 1.97 3.08 22.34
N ASP A 185 1.24 4.06 22.87
CA ASP A 185 0.52 3.94 24.15
C ASP A 185 -0.87 3.31 24.01
N PHE A 186 -1.49 3.41 22.83
CA PHE A 186 -2.82 2.87 22.55
C PHE A 186 -2.99 2.58 21.05
N ALA A 187 -3.61 1.46 20.68
CA ALA A 187 -3.84 1.09 19.28
C ALA A 187 -5.29 0.68 18.97
N SER A 188 -5.74 1.04 17.76
CA SER A 188 -7.10 0.84 17.26
C SER A 188 -7.13 0.31 15.83
N VAL A 189 -8.12 -0.54 15.53
CA VAL A 189 -8.50 -0.97 14.17
C VAL A 189 -10.01 -0.83 13.94
N ASN A 190 -10.44 -0.79 12.66
CA ASN A 190 -11.85 -1.05 12.31
C ASN A 190 -12.08 -2.55 12.13
N LEU A 191 -12.82 -3.18 13.05
CA LEU A 191 -13.11 -4.62 12.97
C LEU A 191 -14.38 -4.83 12.13
N GLU A 192 -14.17 -5.06 10.83
CA GLU A 192 -15.22 -5.08 9.81
C GLU A 192 -15.73 -6.50 9.53
N SER A 193 -15.88 -7.28 10.59
CA SER A 193 -16.53 -8.58 10.50
C SER A 193 -17.12 -8.98 11.85
N PRO A 194 -18.33 -9.58 11.86
CA PRO A 194 -18.84 -10.25 13.04
C PRO A 194 -17.90 -11.36 13.52
N ILE A 195 -17.80 -11.51 14.83
CA ILE A 195 -17.00 -12.56 15.46
C ILE A 195 -17.94 -13.65 15.97
N LEU A 196 -17.87 -14.83 15.38
CA LEU A 196 -18.77 -15.93 15.72
C LEU A 196 -18.19 -17.31 15.48
N GLN A 197 -18.54 -18.25 16.36
CA GLN A 197 -18.12 -19.65 16.26
C GLN A 197 -18.96 -20.44 15.25
N ASN A 198 -20.25 -20.08 15.10
CA ASN A 198 -21.24 -20.82 14.34
C ASN A 198 -22.03 -19.88 13.41
N PRO A 199 -21.68 -19.79 12.11
CA PRO A 199 -22.41 -18.95 11.16
C PRO A 199 -23.73 -19.61 10.76
N THR A 200 -24.85 -19.26 11.40
CA THR A 200 -26.16 -19.89 11.10
C THR A 200 -27.28 -18.91 10.74
N THR A 201 -27.02 -17.61 10.82
CA THR A 201 -28.02 -16.54 10.68
C THR A 201 -27.59 -15.46 9.69
N VAL A 202 -26.94 -15.86 8.59
CA VAL A 202 -26.50 -14.93 7.55
C VAL A 202 -27.66 -14.03 7.10
N HIS A 203 -27.35 -12.77 6.83
CA HIS A 203 -28.31 -11.78 6.37
C HIS A 203 -28.94 -12.23 5.04
N PRO A 204 -30.29 -12.26 4.93
CA PRO A 204 -30.98 -12.98 3.85
C PRO A 204 -30.83 -12.33 2.46
N SER A 205 -30.44 -11.05 2.40
CA SER A 205 -30.38 -10.29 1.16
C SER A 205 -29.07 -9.51 0.97
N LYS A 206 -28.10 -9.64 1.88
CA LYS A 206 -26.84 -8.91 1.76
C LYS A 206 -25.96 -9.68 0.77
N GLU A 207 -25.38 -8.98 -0.19
CA GLU A 207 -24.55 -9.57 -1.23
C GLU A 207 -23.25 -10.17 -0.65
N PHE A 208 -22.54 -9.36 0.15
CA PHE A 208 -21.30 -9.74 0.80
C PHE A 208 -21.51 -9.85 2.32
N ALA A 209 -21.48 -11.06 2.83
CA ALA A 209 -21.49 -11.33 4.26
C ALA A 209 -20.12 -11.83 4.72
N PHE A 210 -19.65 -11.29 5.84
CA PHE A 210 -18.36 -11.59 6.45
C PHE A 210 -18.53 -12.13 7.88
N PHE A 211 -17.53 -12.88 8.36
CA PHE A 211 -17.36 -13.30 9.74
C PHE A 211 -15.91 -13.76 9.95
N SER A 212 -15.42 -13.58 11.17
CA SER A 212 -14.15 -14.13 11.62
C SER A 212 -14.38 -15.08 12.80
N LEU A 213 -13.45 -16.01 13.02
CA LEU A 213 -13.53 -16.90 14.17
C LEU A 213 -13.06 -16.19 15.44
N PRO A 214 -13.65 -16.46 16.62
CA PRO A 214 -13.23 -15.86 17.88
C PRO A 214 -11.75 -16.07 18.21
N ALA A 215 -11.19 -17.22 17.82
CA ALA A 215 -9.79 -17.54 18.04
C ALA A 215 -8.84 -16.57 17.35
N SER A 216 -9.24 -15.94 16.24
CA SER A 216 -8.40 -14.98 15.49
C SER A 216 -8.18 -13.66 16.24
N LEU A 217 -9.03 -13.31 17.23
CA LEU A 217 -8.86 -12.10 18.05
C LEU A 217 -7.55 -12.10 18.85
N VAL A 218 -6.95 -13.28 19.09
CA VAL A 218 -5.63 -13.39 19.75
C VAL A 218 -4.55 -12.64 18.96
N ALA A 219 -4.65 -12.60 17.63
CA ALA A 219 -3.69 -11.89 16.79
C ALA A 219 -3.75 -10.37 17.04
N LEU A 220 -4.94 -9.83 17.24
CA LEU A 220 -5.10 -8.40 17.54
C LEU A 220 -4.60 -8.07 18.94
N ASN A 221 -4.98 -8.88 19.94
CA ASN A 221 -4.54 -8.69 21.31
C ASN A 221 -3.01 -8.81 21.45
N ASP A 222 -2.40 -9.83 20.87
CA ASP A 222 -0.94 -10.06 20.98
C ASP A 222 -0.13 -9.03 20.20
N LEU A 223 -0.71 -8.43 19.15
CA LEU A 223 -0.11 -7.30 18.44
C LEU A 223 -0.12 -6.01 19.29
N GLY A 224 -0.98 -5.93 20.31
CA GLY A 224 -1.13 -4.76 21.18
C GLY A 224 -2.28 -3.85 20.79
N ILE A 225 -3.32 -4.37 20.12
CA ILE A 225 -4.56 -3.60 19.87
C ILE A 225 -5.39 -3.53 21.13
N ASP A 226 -5.81 -2.33 21.52
CA ASP A 226 -6.60 -2.06 22.72
C ASP A 226 -8.09 -1.90 22.41
N TYR A 227 -8.41 -1.38 21.22
CA TYR A 227 -9.76 -0.99 20.84
C TYR A 227 -10.11 -1.38 19.40
N VAL A 228 -11.37 -1.77 19.20
CA VAL A 228 -11.95 -2.03 17.87
C VAL A 228 -13.17 -1.15 17.61
N ALA A 229 -13.21 -0.47 16.47
CA ALA A 229 -14.42 0.19 16.00
C ALA A 229 -15.36 -0.86 15.39
N LEU A 230 -16.60 -0.91 15.89
CA LEU A 230 -17.65 -1.83 15.39
C LEU A 230 -18.74 -1.11 14.59
N GLY A 231 -18.70 0.24 14.54
CA GLY A 231 -19.62 1.08 13.79
C GLY A 231 -19.42 1.01 12.28
N ASN A 232 -19.52 -0.19 11.71
CA ASN A 232 -19.41 -0.48 10.28
C ASN A 232 -20.63 -1.28 9.77
N ASN A 233 -20.76 -1.38 8.45
CA ASN A 233 -21.88 -2.05 7.77
C ASN A 233 -21.87 -3.58 7.91
N HIS A 234 -20.78 -4.19 8.38
CA HIS A 234 -20.64 -5.64 8.46
C HIS A 234 -21.00 -6.23 9.82
N VAL A 235 -21.07 -5.42 10.89
CA VAL A 235 -21.39 -5.89 12.26
C VAL A 235 -22.72 -6.67 12.36
N TYR A 236 -23.64 -6.46 11.41
CA TYR A 236 -24.96 -7.10 11.37
C TYR A 236 -25.11 -8.21 10.31
N ASP A 237 -24.04 -8.70 9.71
CA ASP A 237 -24.08 -9.74 8.65
C ASP A 237 -24.70 -11.06 9.12
N TYR A 238 -24.63 -11.34 10.42
CA TYR A 238 -25.23 -12.51 11.06
C TYR A 238 -26.37 -12.14 12.02
N GLN A 239 -26.97 -10.97 11.78
CA GLN A 239 -28.14 -10.44 12.49
C GLN A 239 -27.92 -10.36 14.01
N ALA A 240 -29.00 -10.38 14.81
CA ALA A 240 -28.94 -10.20 16.26
C ALA A 240 -28.00 -11.19 16.99
N GLN A 241 -27.94 -12.44 16.54
CA GLN A 241 -27.04 -13.43 17.14
C GLN A 241 -25.57 -13.09 16.85
N GLY A 242 -25.25 -12.75 15.59
CA GLY A 242 -23.89 -12.35 15.21
C GLY A 242 -23.41 -11.10 15.94
N LEU A 243 -24.28 -10.09 16.09
CA LEU A 243 -23.99 -8.89 16.87
C LEU A 243 -23.69 -9.22 18.33
N SER A 244 -24.56 -10.00 18.98
CA SER A 244 -24.39 -10.36 20.39
C SER A 244 -23.14 -11.21 20.62
N ASP A 245 -22.83 -12.12 19.70
CA ASP A 245 -21.60 -12.92 19.76
C ASP A 245 -20.37 -12.04 19.57
N THR A 246 -20.43 -11.08 18.65
CA THR A 246 -19.33 -10.15 18.37
C THR A 246 -18.95 -9.36 19.61
N ILE A 247 -19.92 -8.65 20.22
CA ILE A 247 -19.71 -7.86 21.44
C ILE A 247 -19.12 -8.76 22.54
N ARG A 248 -19.71 -9.94 22.75
CA ARG A 248 -19.27 -10.88 23.78
C ARG A 248 -17.84 -11.38 23.56
N TYR A 249 -17.46 -11.75 22.33
CA TYR A 249 -16.13 -12.29 22.04
C TYR A 249 -15.04 -11.21 22.04
N VAL A 250 -15.35 -10.01 21.56
CA VAL A 250 -14.47 -8.83 21.64
C VAL A 250 -14.15 -8.51 23.10
N GLU A 251 -15.16 -8.43 23.97
CA GLU A 251 -14.96 -8.21 25.41
C GLU A 251 -14.19 -9.35 26.10
N GLN A 252 -14.47 -10.61 25.72
CA GLN A 252 -13.73 -11.77 26.25
C GLN A 252 -12.27 -11.81 25.82
N ALA A 253 -11.95 -11.24 24.66
CA ALA A 253 -10.57 -11.09 24.18
C ALA A 253 -9.82 -9.93 24.87
N GLY A 254 -10.49 -9.13 25.71
CA GLY A 254 -9.89 -7.98 26.39
C GLY A 254 -9.86 -6.71 25.53
N LEU A 255 -10.55 -6.70 24.39
CA LEU A 255 -10.61 -5.56 23.48
C LEU A 255 -11.78 -4.66 23.85
N SER A 256 -11.52 -3.36 23.93
CA SER A 256 -12.55 -2.34 24.09
C SER A 256 -13.22 -2.03 22.75
N HIS A 257 -14.45 -1.49 22.77
CA HIS A 257 -15.20 -1.23 21.54
C HIS A 257 -16.22 -0.11 21.70
N SER A 258 -16.64 0.47 20.56
CA SER A 258 -17.86 1.27 20.46
C SER A 258 -18.49 1.11 19.07
N GLY A 259 -19.65 1.74 18.86
CA GLY A 259 -20.31 1.83 17.56
C GLY A 259 -21.24 0.68 17.21
N ALA A 260 -21.47 -0.26 18.11
CA ALA A 260 -22.48 -1.30 17.95
C ALA A 260 -23.15 -1.62 19.29
N GLY A 261 -24.46 -1.86 19.26
CA GLY A 261 -25.24 -2.04 20.48
C GLY A 261 -26.59 -2.70 20.23
N ASN A 262 -27.29 -3.03 21.31
CA ASN A 262 -28.60 -3.68 21.26
C ASN A 262 -29.75 -2.72 20.87
N ASP A 263 -29.46 -1.43 20.90
CA ASP A 263 -30.34 -0.32 20.56
C ASP A 263 -29.50 0.91 20.17
N THR A 264 -30.16 1.99 19.77
CA THR A 264 -29.48 3.23 19.35
C THR A 264 -28.63 3.85 20.46
N GLU A 265 -29.11 3.82 21.72
CA GLU A 265 -28.40 4.39 22.87
C GLU A 265 -27.08 3.66 23.12
N SER A 266 -27.12 2.33 23.21
CA SER A 266 -25.93 1.51 23.42
C SER A 266 -24.98 1.49 22.22
N ALA A 267 -25.49 1.62 20.99
CA ALA A 267 -24.65 1.70 19.80
C ALA A 267 -23.85 3.03 19.73
N LEU A 268 -24.48 4.15 20.13
CA LEU A 268 -23.85 5.48 20.15
C LEU A 268 -23.07 5.79 21.44
N ALA A 269 -23.08 4.88 22.41
CA ALA A 269 -22.35 5.04 23.65
C ALA A 269 -20.83 5.09 23.38
N PRO A 270 -20.11 6.12 23.85
CA PRO A 270 -18.66 6.20 23.68
C PRO A 270 -17.96 5.14 24.54
N TYR A 271 -16.81 4.68 24.06
CA TYR A 271 -15.81 4.07 24.93
C TYR A 271 -14.89 5.15 25.50
N SER A 272 -14.81 5.26 26.83
CA SER A 272 -13.99 6.26 27.52
C SER A 272 -12.71 5.65 28.09
N LEU A 273 -11.57 6.28 27.84
CA LEU A 273 -10.26 5.93 28.40
C LEU A 273 -9.52 7.19 28.87
N THR A 274 -8.87 7.15 30.04
CA THR A 274 -7.94 8.21 30.44
C THR A 274 -6.51 7.85 30.03
N LEU A 275 -5.89 8.72 29.23
CA LEU A 275 -4.51 8.60 28.77
C LEU A 275 -3.76 9.90 29.11
N GLY A 276 -2.70 9.80 29.92
CA GLY A 276 -2.05 10.98 30.51
C GLY A 276 -3.02 11.77 31.39
N GLU A 277 -3.17 13.08 31.14
CA GLU A 277 -4.10 13.95 31.86
C GLU A 277 -5.48 14.09 31.17
N THR A 278 -5.66 13.46 30.01
CA THR A 278 -6.86 13.60 29.17
C THR A 278 -7.74 12.36 29.23
N THR A 279 -9.06 12.56 29.31
CA THR A 279 -10.02 11.48 29.03
C THR A 279 -10.47 11.56 27.57
N ILE A 280 -10.30 10.47 26.85
CA ILE A 280 -10.60 10.31 25.44
C ILE A 280 -11.88 9.48 25.31
N ASP A 281 -12.83 9.97 24.52
CA ASP A 281 -14.05 9.25 24.17
C ASP A 281 -14.00 8.82 22.70
N PHE A 282 -14.14 7.53 22.45
CA PHE A 282 -14.17 6.94 21.11
C PHE A 282 -15.61 6.66 20.70
N ILE A 283 -16.06 7.30 19.63
CA ILE A 283 -17.39 7.10 19.03
C ILE A 283 -17.18 6.57 17.62
N SER A 284 -17.76 5.42 17.27
CA SER A 284 -17.73 4.92 15.90
C SER A 284 -19.13 4.74 15.33
N ALA A 285 -19.31 5.01 14.04
CA ALA A 285 -20.61 4.95 13.37
C ALA A 285 -20.47 4.79 11.86
N THR A 286 -21.48 4.19 11.23
CA THR A 286 -21.49 3.95 9.79
C THR A 286 -22.54 4.78 9.06
N SER A 287 -22.19 5.27 7.87
CA SER A 287 -23.15 5.87 6.94
C SER A 287 -23.75 4.88 5.93
N ILE A 288 -23.31 3.62 5.97
CA ILE A 288 -23.79 2.54 5.11
C ILE A 288 -24.83 1.73 5.91
N THR A 289 -26.09 2.13 5.78
CA THR A 289 -27.16 1.70 6.71
C THR A 289 -27.85 0.40 6.30
N GLY A 290 -27.74 -0.02 5.04
CA GLY A 290 -28.47 -1.16 4.50
C GLY A 290 -29.95 -0.87 4.22
N ASP A 291 -30.31 0.39 3.97
CA ASP A 291 -31.69 0.83 3.69
C ASP A 291 -32.31 0.20 2.44
N GLN A 292 -31.48 -0.28 1.51
CA GLN A 292 -31.88 -1.06 0.35
C GLN A 292 -32.38 -2.48 0.71
N HIS A 293 -32.16 -2.92 1.94
CA HIS A 293 -32.57 -4.25 2.42
C HIS A 293 -33.78 -4.18 3.36
N THR A 294 -34.51 -5.28 3.45
CA THR A 294 -35.65 -5.40 4.39
C THR A 294 -35.20 -5.33 5.86
N ILE A 295 -33.97 -5.76 6.15
CA ILE A 295 -33.35 -5.69 7.46
C ILE A 295 -32.14 -4.76 7.28
N THR A 296 -32.13 -3.63 8.00
CA THR A 296 -31.01 -2.68 7.96
C THR A 296 -29.84 -3.21 8.79
N TYR A 297 -28.70 -2.53 8.74
CA TYR A 297 -27.51 -2.86 9.55
C TYR A 297 -27.45 -2.05 10.85
N VAL A 298 -28.02 -0.84 10.84
CA VAL A 298 -27.98 0.09 11.96
C VAL A 298 -28.97 -0.25 13.08
N ALA A 299 -28.65 0.20 14.28
CA ALA A 299 -29.48 0.05 15.47
C ALA A 299 -30.72 0.97 15.43
N SER A 300 -31.74 0.58 16.17
CA SER A 300 -32.98 1.32 16.42
C SER A 300 -33.47 1.00 17.83
N ASP A 301 -34.48 1.70 18.32
CA ASP A 301 -35.11 1.44 19.64
C ASP A 301 -35.59 -0.01 19.85
N GLN A 302 -35.78 -0.78 18.78
CA GLN A 302 -36.34 -2.15 18.84
C GLN A 302 -35.40 -3.23 18.31
N LYS A 303 -34.21 -2.85 17.82
CA LYS A 303 -33.30 -3.78 17.13
C LYS A 303 -31.87 -3.26 17.21
N GLY A 304 -30.95 -4.10 17.66
CA GLY A 304 -29.53 -3.78 17.69
C GLY A 304 -28.90 -3.68 16.31
N GLY A 305 -27.68 -3.15 16.26
CA GLY A 305 -26.92 -2.94 15.04
C GLY A 305 -25.77 -1.96 15.25
N ALA A 306 -25.24 -1.45 14.14
CA ALA A 306 -24.25 -0.38 14.14
C ALA A 306 -24.87 0.98 14.54
N ALA A 307 -24.05 1.89 15.07
CA ALA A 307 -24.43 3.29 15.23
C ALA A 307 -24.62 3.95 13.86
N ASP A 308 -25.69 4.74 13.72
CA ASP A 308 -26.10 5.37 12.47
C ASP A 308 -25.49 6.77 12.32
N LEU A 309 -24.55 6.93 11.39
CA LEU A 309 -23.94 8.21 11.05
C LEU A 309 -24.86 9.08 10.16
N THR A 310 -25.91 8.50 9.59
CA THR A 310 -26.92 9.23 8.79
C THR A 310 -27.97 9.91 9.66
N ASP A 311 -28.20 9.41 10.88
CA ASP A 311 -28.93 10.13 11.93
C ASP A 311 -28.05 11.25 12.51
N THR A 312 -28.00 12.35 11.76
CA THR A 312 -27.21 13.52 12.16
C THR A 312 -27.70 14.20 13.43
N THR A 313 -28.86 13.84 14.00
CA THR A 313 -29.29 14.38 15.30
C THR A 313 -28.64 13.57 16.41
N ALA A 314 -28.81 12.25 16.37
CA ALA A 314 -28.32 11.35 17.41
C ALA A 314 -26.77 11.38 17.55
N ILE A 315 -26.04 11.38 16.42
CA ILE A 315 -24.57 11.47 16.46
C ILE A 315 -24.09 12.83 16.99
N ARG A 316 -24.77 13.93 16.65
CA ARG A 316 -24.46 15.25 17.19
C ARG A 316 -24.66 15.27 18.69
N GLU A 317 -25.75 14.70 19.19
CA GLU A 317 -26.04 14.66 20.62
C GLU A 317 -24.95 13.88 21.38
N SER A 318 -24.56 12.69 20.89
CA SER A 318 -23.48 11.90 21.51
C SER A 318 -22.14 12.63 21.54
N VAL A 319 -21.69 13.18 20.40
CA VAL A 319 -20.42 13.92 20.31
C VAL A 319 -20.46 15.20 21.16
N ASN A 320 -21.54 15.97 21.09
CA ASN A 320 -21.68 17.19 21.90
C ASN A 320 -21.72 16.87 23.40
N GLN A 321 -22.35 15.76 23.81
CA GLN A 321 -22.37 15.36 25.21
C GLN A 321 -20.95 15.04 25.71
N ALA A 322 -20.20 14.21 24.98
CA ALA A 322 -18.81 13.90 25.32
C ALA A 322 -17.94 15.17 25.37
N SER A 323 -18.10 16.06 24.38
CA SER A 323 -17.39 17.34 24.36
C SER A 323 -17.73 18.24 25.56
N ASN A 324 -19.02 18.35 25.92
CA ASN A 324 -19.48 19.12 27.09
C ASN A 324 -19.00 18.55 28.43
N ASP A 325 -18.76 17.24 28.48
CA ASP A 325 -18.16 16.55 29.63
C ASP A 325 -16.63 16.73 29.70
N GLY A 326 -16.04 17.53 28.79
CA GLY A 326 -14.62 17.85 28.75
C GLY A 326 -13.75 16.72 28.22
N ARG A 327 -14.31 15.86 27.37
CA ARG A 327 -13.61 14.73 26.75
C ARG A 327 -12.91 15.15 25.47
N PHE A 328 -11.78 14.52 25.16
CA PHE A 328 -11.18 14.57 23.84
C PHE A 328 -11.88 13.52 22.96
N VAL A 329 -12.66 13.95 21.98
CA VAL A 329 -13.52 13.03 21.21
C VAL A 329 -12.83 12.59 19.93
N VAL A 330 -12.63 11.28 19.79
CA VAL A 330 -12.14 10.61 18.58
C VAL A 330 -13.33 9.94 17.89
N ALA A 331 -13.67 10.41 16.69
CA ALA A 331 -14.77 9.86 15.90
C ALA A 331 -14.25 8.97 14.77
N GLN A 332 -14.63 7.68 14.76
CA GLN A 332 -14.32 6.75 13.68
C GLN A 332 -15.53 6.56 12.76
N LEU A 333 -15.42 7.05 11.53
CA LEU A 333 -16.52 7.18 10.57
C LEU A 333 -16.38 6.13 9.48
N HIS A 334 -17.32 5.20 9.38
CA HIS A 334 -17.29 4.16 8.35
C HIS A 334 -18.23 4.51 7.19
N GLY A 335 -17.67 4.89 6.05
CA GLY A 335 -18.45 5.19 4.83
C GLY A 335 -17.70 5.98 3.77
N GLY A 336 -18.43 6.36 2.72
CA GLY A 336 -17.86 6.89 1.48
C GLY A 336 -18.07 5.92 0.33
N ASP A 337 -17.44 6.20 -0.81
CA ASP A 337 -17.52 5.33 -1.97
C ASP A 337 -16.32 4.37 -1.97
N GLU A 338 -16.57 3.08 -2.11
CA GLU A 338 -15.51 2.07 -2.18
C GLU A 338 -14.50 2.42 -3.29
N TYR A 339 -13.23 2.23 -2.96
CA TYR A 339 -12.08 2.37 -3.85
C TYR A 339 -11.85 3.78 -4.41
N SER A 340 -12.47 4.80 -3.83
CA SER A 340 -12.17 6.20 -4.16
C SER A 340 -10.88 6.66 -3.46
N TYR A 341 -10.04 7.43 -4.16
CA TYR A 341 -8.83 8.02 -3.59
C TYR A 341 -9.09 9.27 -2.72
N ALA A 342 -10.32 9.79 -2.72
CA ALA A 342 -10.70 10.95 -1.94
C ALA A 342 -12.16 10.90 -1.47
N PRO A 343 -12.51 11.59 -0.37
CA PRO A 343 -13.88 11.70 0.11
C PRO A 343 -14.84 12.25 -0.95
N THR A 344 -16.02 11.64 -1.08
CA THR A 344 -17.13 12.25 -1.82
C THR A 344 -17.76 13.39 -1.02
N ALA A 345 -18.52 14.25 -1.70
CA ALA A 345 -19.25 15.32 -1.03
C ALA A 345 -20.20 14.81 0.08
N TYR A 346 -20.72 13.59 -0.06
CA TYR A 346 -21.58 12.97 0.94
C TYR A 346 -20.84 12.68 2.26
N ILE A 347 -19.71 11.99 2.20
CA ILE A 347 -18.94 11.67 3.41
C ILE A 347 -18.22 12.91 3.95
N ALA A 348 -17.79 13.85 3.09
CA ALA A 348 -17.30 15.17 3.48
C ALA A 348 -18.30 15.92 4.38
N ASN A 349 -19.61 15.84 4.05
CA ASN A 349 -20.65 16.42 4.90
C ASN A 349 -20.73 15.76 6.29
N ARG A 350 -20.41 14.46 6.42
CA ARG A 350 -20.38 13.79 7.74
C ARG A 350 -19.21 14.27 8.58
N PHE A 351 -18.03 14.49 7.99
CA PHE A 351 -16.94 15.17 8.68
C PHE A 351 -17.34 16.56 9.17
N ASP A 352 -18.04 17.36 8.37
CA ASP A 352 -18.56 18.66 8.79
C ASP A 352 -19.56 18.57 9.96
N VAL A 353 -20.46 17.59 9.95
CA VAL A 353 -21.43 17.38 11.03
C VAL A 353 -20.72 17.06 12.35
N VAL A 354 -19.77 16.13 12.31
CA VAL A 354 -19.09 15.60 13.50
C VAL A 354 -18.10 16.63 14.06
N SER A 355 -17.31 17.29 13.21
CA SER A 355 -16.41 18.37 13.63
C SER A 355 -17.15 19.54 14.30
N ASN A 356 -18.27 20.00 13.73
CA ASN A 356 -19.09 21.06 14.33
C ASN A 356 -19.78 20.65 15.65
N SER A 357 -19.73 19.37 16.02
CA SER A 357 -20.32 18.86 17.27
C SER A 357 -19.31 18.75 18.42
N GLY A 358 -18.06 19.13 18.19
CA GLY A 358 -17.02 19.10 19.22
C GLY A 358 -16.10 17.88 19.15
N ALA A 359 -16.02 17.19 18.02
CA ALA A 359 -14.97 16.19 17.79
C ALA A 359 -13.57 16.85 17.75
N ASN A 360 -12.55 16.16 18.26
CA ASN A 360 -11.15 16.63 18.25
C ASN A 360 -10.29 15.91 17.21
N LEU A 361 -10.68 14.71 16.81
CA LEU A 361 -10.05 13.93 15.74
C LEU A 361 -11.13 13.11 15.03
N MET A 362 -11.05 13.05 13.70
CA MET A 362 -11.90 12.15 12.90
C MET A 362 -11.05 11.21 12.07
N ILE A 363 -11.48 9.97 11.95
CA ILE A 363 -10.78 8.91 11.22
C ILE A 363 -11.80 8.18 10.39
N ALA A 364 -11.55 8.00 9.10
CA ALA A 364 -12.45 7.28 8.22
C ALA A 364 -11.91 5.94 7.73
N HIS A 365 -12.87 5.07 7.46
CA HIS A 365 -12.78 3.67 7.05
C HIS A 365 -13.83 3.40 5.97
N HIS A 366 -13.83 2.22 5.32
CA HIS A 366 -14.74 1.78 4.25
C HIS A 366 -14.21 1.87 2.80
N PRO A 367 -13.51 2.93 2.35
CA PRO A 367 -13.07 2.98 0.96
C PRO A 367 -12.10 1.86 0.56
N HIS A 368 -11.54 1.11 1.52
CA HIS A 368 -10.52 0.08 1.33
C HIS A 368 -9.23 0.53 0.63
N VAL A 369 -9.10 1.84 0.39
CA VAL A 369 -7.96 2.50 -0.22
C VAL A 369 -7.56 3.66 0.68
N ALA A 370 -6.26 3.82 0.93
CA ALA A 370 -5.77 4.94 1.72
C ALA A 370 -6.03 6.29 1.02
N GLN A 371 -6.56 7.25 1.76
CA GLN A 371 -6.88 8.61 1.33
C GLN A 371 -6.05 9.65 2.09
N GLY A 372 -6.15 10.91 1.67
CA GLY A 372 -5.41 12.03 2.27
C GLY A 372 -5.78 12.38 3.71
N PHE A 373 -5.30 13.54 4.14
CA PHE A 373 -5.62 14.18 5.40
C PHE A 373 -6.41 15.47 5.14
N GLY A 374 -7.28 15.86 6.06
CA GLY A 374 -8.06 17.08 5.92
C GLY A 374 -8.26 17.82 7.23
N LEU A 375 -8.74 19.05 7.11
CA LEU A 375 -9.16 19.88 8.22
C LEU A 375 -10.63 20.28 8.01
N TYR A 376 -11.50 19.91 8.95
CA TYR A 376 -12.92 20.27 8.90
C TYR A 376 -13.25 21.12 10.11
N ASN A 377 -13.60 22.39 9.89
CA ASN A 377 -13.90 23.33 10.97
C ASN A 377 -12.77 23.44 12.02
N GLY A 378 -11.51 23.30 11.59
CA GLY A 378 -10.33 23.30 12.47
C GLY A 378 -10.01 21.95 13.12
N VAL A 379 -10.79 20.90 12.83
CA VAL A 379 -10.61 19.55 13.39
C VAL A 379 -9.83 18.66 12.40
N PRO A 380 -8.68 18.09 12.79
CA PRO A 380 -7.94 17.14 11.97
C PRO A 380 -8.74 15.90 11.59
N ALA A 381 -8.60 15.47 10.34
CA ALA A 381 -9.26 14.29 9.79
C ALA A 381 -8.28 13.40 9.02
N ILE A 382 -8.29 12.10 9.31
CA ILE A 382 -7.71 11.06 8.47
C ILE A 382 -8.83 10.57 7.56
N LEU A 383 -8.70 10.80 6.25
CA LEU A 383 -9.84 10.67 5.31
C LEU A 383 -10.14 9.21 4.91
N GLY A 384 -9.19 8.30 5.10
CA GLY A 384 -9.33 6.88 4.81
C GLY A 384 -8.02 6.15 5.06
N LEU A 385 -8.02 5.11 5.89
CA LEU A 385 -6.81 4.31 6.18
C LEU A 385 -6.59 3.17 5.18
N GLY A 386 -7.61 2.78 4.42
CA GLY A 386 -7.55 1.59 3.57
C GLY A 386 -7.56 0.30 4.39
N ASN A 387 -7.03 -0.79 3.83
CA ASN A 387 -7.02 -2.10 4.49
C ASN A 387 -5.79 -2.29 5.38
N PHE A 388 -5.97 -2.91 6.55
CA PHE A 388 -4.88 -3.42 7.39
C PHE A 388 -4.80 -4.96 7.36
N VAL A 389 -5.91 -5.67 7.58
CA VAL A 389 -5.99 -7.12 7.36
C VAL A 389 -7.29 -7.36 6.62
N PHE A 390 -7.23 -7.46 5.29
CA PHE A 390 -8.41 -7.59 4.46
C PHE A 390 -8.05 -8.29 3.15
N GLU A 391 -9.00 -9.04 2.57
CA GLU A 391 -8.71 -9.97 1.47
C GLU A 391 -9.31 -9.56 0.11
N GLN A 392 -9.26 -8.27 -0.21
CA GLN A 392 -9.74 -7.78 -1.50
C GLN A 392 -8.76 -8.02 -2.65
N ASN A 393 -9.30 -8.30 -3.84
CA ASN A 393 -8.53 -8.62 -5.03
C ASN A 393 -8.59 -7.46 -6.04
N ARG A 394 -8.24 -6.26 -5.56
CA ARG A 394 -8.14 -5.04 -6.36
C ARG A 394 -6.78 -4.39 -6.10
N LEU A 395 -6.09 -3.97 -7.15
CA LEU A 395 -4.71 -3.47 -7.06
C LEU A 395 -4.60 -2.34 -6.02
N GLU A 396 -5.53 -1.39 -6.05
CA GLU A 396 -5.55 -0.22 -5.17
C GLU A 396 -5.78 -0.56 -3.68
N THR A 397 -6.35 -1.73 -3.38
CA THR A 397 -6.72 -2.16 -2.02
C THR A 397 -5.59 -2.85 -1.26
N PHE A 398 -4.47 -3.14 -1.94
CA PHE A 398 -3.29 -3.72 -1.31
C PHE A 398 -2.39 -2.68 -0.65
N LEU A 399 -2.63 -1.38 -0.86
CA LEU A 399 -1.89 -0.30 -0.22
C LEU A 399 -2.78 0.45 0.78
N GLY A 400 -2.45 0.29 2.05
CA GLY A 400 -3.10 0.94 3.18
C GLY A 400 -2.17 1.92 3.90
N LEU A 401 -2.69 2.52 4.96
CA LEU A 401 -2.00 3.46 5.81
C LEU A 401 -2.23 3.10 7.28
N ILE A 402 -1.16 3.14 8.08
CA ILE A 402 -1.24 3.18 9.55
C ILE A 402 -0.82 4.56 10.00
N THR A 403 -1.54 5.14 10.96
CA THR A 403 -1.21 6.46 11.50
C THR A 403 -0.90 6.39 12.98
N ILE A 404 0.13 7.10 13.43
CA ILE A 404 0.41 7.36 14.84
C ILE A 404 0.13 8.84 15.11
N VAL A 405 -0.87 9.11 15.93
CA VAL A 405 -1.24 10.45 16.39
C VAL A 405 -0.48 10.77 17.67
N GLU A 406 0.27 11.87 17.65
CA GLU A 406 0.98 12.38 18.82
C GLU A 406 0.11 13.43 19.52
N LEU A 407 -0.44 13.05 20.68
CA LEU A 407 -1.39 13.84 21.47
C LEU A 407 -0.71 14.46 22.69
N GLU A 408 -0.70 15.78 22.77
CA GLU A 408 -0.39 16.49 24.02
C GLU A 408 -1.62 16.44 24.93
N THR A 409 -1.47 15.87 26.13
CA THR A 409 -2.56 15.66 27.08
C THR A 409 -2.58 16.67 28.22
N ALA A 410 -1.52 17.45 28.43
CA ALA A 410 -1.51 18.47 29.47
C ALA A 410 -2.29 19.72 29.02
N GLY A 411 -3.11 20.26 29.92
CA GLY A 411 -3.87 21.49 29.66
C GLY A 411 -5.02 21.28 28.68
N GLU A 412 -5.03 22.05 27.58
CA GLU A 412 -6.00 21.85 26.50
C GLU A 412 -5.42 20.82 25.51
N PRO A 413 -6.02 19.62 25.42
CA PRO A 413 -5.45 18.54 24.63
C PRO A 413 -5.44 18.87 23.14
N LYS A 414 -4.30 18.62 22.48
CA LYS A 414 -4.11 18.94 21.07
C LYS A 414 -3.27 17.89 20.35
N ILE A 415 -3.58 17.69 19.08
CA ILE A 415 -2.74 16.89 18.18
C ILE A 415 -1.54 17.73 17.80
N ASP A 416 -0.33 17.23 18.08
CA ASP A 416 0.90 17.91 17.71
C ASP A 416 1.36 17.54 16.30
N ALA A 417 1.32 16.25 15.97
CA ALA A 417 1.60 15.73 14.64
C ALA A 417 0.96 14.34 14.43
N ILE A 418 0.89 13.90 13.18
CA ILE A 418 0.57 12.52 12.82
C ILE A 418 1.71 11.95 11.98
N LYS A 419 2.19 10.75 12.31
CA LYS A 419 3.08 9.96 11.45
C LYS A 419 2.26 8.97 10.63
N ALA A 420 2.47 8.94 9.33
CA ALA A 420 1.71 8.15 8.37
C ALA A 420 2.61 7.10 7.70
N TYR A 421 2.31 5.83 7.93
CA TYR A 421 3.11 4.67 7.52
C TYR A 421 2.40 3.89 6.41
N PRO A 422 2.98 3.80 5.20
CA PRO A 422 2.53 2.91 4.15
C PRO A 422 2.53 1.44 4.61
N VAL A 423 1.43 0.74 4.29
CA VAL A 423 1.31 -0.71 4.47
C VAL A 423 0.98 -1.36 3.14
N TYR A 424 1.66 -2.46 2.85
CA TYR A 424 1.39 -3.32 1.70
C TYR A 424 0.85 -4.66 2.17
N LEU A 425 -0.23 -5.12 1.55
CA LEU A 425 -0.84 -6.42 1.81
C LEU A 425 -0.34 -7.45 0.80
N GLU A 426 0.87 -7.96 1.03
CA GLU A 426 1.36 -9.06 0.23
C GLU A 426 0.66 -10.36 0.60
N ASP A 427 -0.02 -10.98 -0.37
CA ASP A 427 -0.87 -12.16 -0.14
C ASP A 427 -1.76 -12.04 1.11
N TYR A 428 -2.32 -10.84 1.29
CA TYR A 428 -3.21 -10.45 2.39
C TYR A 428 -2.56 -10.38 3.79
N THR A 429 -1.22 -10.37 3.84
CA THR A 429 -0.39 -10.19 5.04
C THR A 429 0.15 -8.75 5.06
N PRO A 430 -0.16 -7.92 6.07
CA PRO A 430 0.40 -6.57 6.18
C PRO A 430 1.91 -6.58 6.39
N LYS A 431 2.60 -5.79 5.56
CA LYS A 431 4.03 -5.50 5.59
C LYS A 431 4.26 -3.99 5.51
N LEU A 432 5.27 -3.49 6.19
CA LEU A 432 5.72 -2.10 6.03
C LEU A 432 6.58 -2.04 4.77
N VAL A 433 6.44 -0.97 4.00
CA VAL A 433 7.21 -0.80 2.75
C VAL A 433 8.16 0.38 2.85
N SER A 434 9.18 0.36 2.01
CA SER A 434 10.22 1.39 1.92
C SER A 434 10.40 1.88 0.48
N GLY A 435 11.31 2.84 0.30
CA GLY A 435 11.76 3.30 -1.02
C GLY A 435 10.65 3.80 -1.96
N ASP A 436 10.73 3.40 -3.23
CA ASP A 436 9.90 3.97 -4.29
C ASP A 436 8.41 3.65 -4.08
N LEU A 437 8.08 2.44 -3.63
CA LEU A 437 6.69 2.06 -3.33
C LEU A 437 6.10 2.89 -2.17
N ALA A 438 6.85 3.07 -1.08
CA ALA A 438 6.43 3.90 0.04
C ALA A 438 6.22 5.36 -0.40
N ASN A 439 7.19 5.92 -1.12
CA ASN A 439 7.14 7.30 -1.59
C ASN A 439 6.03 7.52 -2.63
N ALA A 440 5.75 6.56 -3.50
CA ALA A 440 4.66 6.63 -4.45
C ALA A 440 3.29 6.73 -3.75
N LEU A 441 3.08 5.93 -2.70
CA LEU A 441 1.88 6.04 -1.87
C LEU A 441 1.84 7.38 -1.13
N LEU A 442 2.91 7.78 -0.44
CA LEU A 442 2.93 9.03 0.34
C LEU A 442 2.72 10.28 -0.51
N LYS A 443 3.30 10.34 -1.73
CA LYS A 443 3.02 11.43 -2.69
C LYS A 443 1.55 11.44 -3.11
N ARG A 444 0.91 10.28 -3.28
CA ARG A 444 -0.53 10.16 -3.58
C ARG A 444 -1.38 10.66 -2.41
N ILE A 445 -1.04 10.26 -1.18
CA ILE A 445 -1.73 10.72 0.03
C ILE A 445 -1.60 12.25 0.18
N ALA A 446 -0.41 12.79 -0.06
CA ALA A 446 -0.18 14.24 -0.02
C ALA A 446 -1.01 14.99 -1.06
N GLU A 447 -1.13 14.45 -2.28
CA GLU A 447 -1.93 15.04 -3.35
C GLU A 447 -3.43 15.09 -3.06
N PHE A 448 -3.96 14.11 -2.32
CA PHE A 448 -5.37 14.07 -1.89
C PHE A 448 -5.62 14.67 -0.52
N SER A 449 -4.59 15.25 0.09
CA SER A 449 -4.75 15.97 1.34
C SER A 449 -5.22 17.41 1.09
N SER A 450 -5.90 18.00 2.07
CA SER A 450 -6.33 19.40 1.98
C SER A 450 -5.12 20.33 1.90
N PRO A 451 -5.18 21.44 1.13
CA PRO A 451 -4.05 22.34 0.92
C PRO A 451 -3.51 23.03 2.19
N ASP A 452 -4.28 23.02 3.27
CA ASP A 452 -3.94 23.56 4.59
C ASP A 452 -3.28 22.54 5.52
N VAL A 453 -3.08 21.30 5.06
CA VAL A 453 -2.35 20.25 5.78
C VAL A 453 -0.91 20.19 5.27
N GLY A 454 0.05 20.33 6.19
CA GLY A 454 1.47 20.19 5.89
C GLY A 454 1.91 18.73 5.90
N ILE A 455 2.60 18.27 4.85
CA ILE A 455 3.10 16.88 4.74
C ILE A 455 4.57 16.89 4.33
N SER A 456 5.41 16.24 5.13
CA SER A 456 6.83 16.05 4.87
C SER A 456 7.17 14.57 4.74
N LEU A 457 7.92 14.21 3.70
CA LEU A 457 8.24 12.80 3.40
C LEU A 457 9.57 12.44 4.05
N HIS A 458 9.55 11.36 4.83
CA HIS A 458 10.72 10.76 5.47
C HIS A 458 10.94 9.34 4.94
N SER A 459 12.03 8.70 5.35
CA SER A 459 12.29 7.31 4.99
C SER A 459 11.22 6.40 5.60
N GLY A 460 10.30 5.92 4.76
CA GLY A 460 9.28 4.94 5.16
C GLY A 460 8.02 5.49 5.82
N PHE A 461 7.92 6.80 6.02
CA PHE A 461 6.72 7.44 6.59
C PHE A 461 6.64 8.91 6.19
N ALA A 462 5.47 9.52 6.37
CA ALA A 462 5.31 10.97 6.29
C ALA A 462 4.95 11.56 7.65
N GLU A 463 5.43 12.76 7.93
CA GLU A 463 4.94 13.58 9.05
C GLU A 463 3.86 14.54 8.54
N VAL A 464 2.74 14.59 9.24
CA VAL A 464 1.56 15.36 8.90
C VAL A 464 1.30 16.37 10.02
N ASN A 465 1.24 17.64 9.64
CA ASN A 465 1.09 18.78 10.54
C ASN A 465 -0.18 19.57 10.15
N PHE A 466 -1.01 19.92 11.13
CA PHE A 466 -2.26 20.66 10.92
C PHE A 466 -2.16 22.14 11.32
N ASP A 467 -1.15 22.48 12.11
CA ASP A 467 -0.67 23.86 12.19
C ASP A 467 0.12 24.18 10.92
N THR A 468 0.35 25.45 10.61
CA THR A 468 1.15 25.85 9.43
C THR A 468 2.62 26.09 9.82
N PRO A 469 3.47 25.07 10.06
CA PRO A 469 4.89 25.30 10.02
C PRO A 469 5.30 25.55 8.56
N SER A 470 6.25 26.46 8.35
CA SER A 470 6.94 26.58 7.07
C SER A 470 7.68 25.27 6.81
N ILE A 471 7.11 24.38 6.01
CA ILE A 471 7.82 23.19 5.52
C ILE A 471 9.03 23.68 4.73
N VAL A 472 10.20 23.13 5.05
CA VAL A 472 11.44 23.50 4.38
C VAL A 472 11.49 22.75 3.05
N GLU A 473 11.18 23.46 1.97
CA GLU A 473 11.28 22.92 0.62
C GLU A 473 12.72 23.03 0.10
N THR A 474 13.31 21.91 -0.26
CA THR A 474 14.56 21.88 -1.04
C THR A 474 14.23 21.72 -2.52
N THR A 475 15.03 22.35 -3.39
CA THR A 475 14.78 22.28 -4.84
C THR A 475 16.03 21.96 -5.64
N GLN A 476 15.86 21.16 -6.68
CA GLN A 476 16.90 20.83 -7.64
C GLN A 476 16.43 21.09 -9.06
N GLN A 477 17.32 21.61 -9.92
CA GLN A 477 17.00 21.82 -11.33
C GLN A 477 17.68 20.78 -12.22
N ARG A 478 16.97 20.38 -13.26
CA ARG A 478 17.48 19.55 -14.37
C ARG A 478 17.08 20.20 -15.68
N VAL A 479 17.96 20.12 -16.67
CA VAL A 479 17.70 20.64 -18.02
C VAL A 479 17.72 19.46 -18.98
N ILE A 480 16.62 19.29 -19.73
CA ILE A 480 16.46 18.20 -20.69
C ILE A 480 16.27 18.81 -22.08
N SER A 481 17.10 18.40 -23.04
CA SER A 481 16.93 18.75 -24.45
C SER A 481 15.96 17.77 -25.12
N VAL A 482 14.93 18.30 -25.78
CA VAL A 482 13.90 17.52 -26.46
C VAL A 482 13.90 17.88 -27.93
N ALA A 483 13.92 16.87 -28.81
CA ALA A 483 13.87 17.07 -30.25
C ALA A 483 12.47 17.52 -30.70
N ALA A 484 12.34 17.93 -31.96
CA ALA A 484 11.02 18.17 -32.55
C ALA A 484 10.26 16.84 -32.68
N GLY A 485 8.99 16.83 -32.31
CA GLY A 485 8.16 15.62 -32.31
C GLY A 485 7.38 15.45 -31.00
N GLU A 486 6.88 14.24 -30.81
CA GLU A 486 6.24 13.79 -29.58
C GLU A 486 7.18 12.87 -28.82
N HIS A 487 7.29 13.08 -27.51
CA HIS A 487 8.18 12.33 -26.63
C HIS A 487 7.52 12.09 -25.27
N ILE A 488 7.84 10.96 -24.66
CA ILE A 488 7.56 10.67 -23.25
C ILE A 488 8.87 10.84 -22.47
N ILE A 489 8.82 11.65 -21.42
CA ILE A 489 9.92 11.84 -20.47
C ILE A 489 9.52 11.14 -19.17
N ASP A 490 10.31 10.15 -18.79
CA ASP A 490 10.22 9.45 -17.51
C ASP A 490 10.96 10.27 -16.43
N LEU A 491 10.22 10.87 -15.50
CA LEU A 491 10.79 11.75 -14.49
C LEU A 491 11.56 10.99 -13.41
N ARG A 492 11.33 9.68 -13.26
CA ARG A 492 12.01 8.82 -12.28
C ARG A 492 13.52 8.74 -12.54
N GLN A 493 13.95 8.98 -13.77
CA GLN A 493 15.38 9.06 -14.12
C GLN A 493 16.08 10.33 -13.63
N TYR A 494 15.31 11.37 -13.28
CA TYR A 494 15.85 12.71 -13.02
C TYR A 494 15.68 13.17 -11.58
N ALA A 495 14.93 12.42 -10.79
CA ALA A 495 14.49 12.77 -9.44
C ALA A 495 14.63 11.58 -8.50
N GLN A 496 14.92 11.86 -7.22
CA GLN A 496 14.74 10.87 -6.16
C GLN A 496 13.25 10.55 -6.00
N SER A 497 12.88 9.36 -5.51
CA SER A 497 11.47 8.99 -5.43
C SER A 497 10.64 9.84 -4.46
N SER A 498 11.28 10.46 -3.46
CA SER A 498 10.68 11.45 -2.56
C SER A 498 10.48 12.84 -3.18
N GLU A 499 11.09 13.12 -4.34
CA GLU A 499 10.95 14.38 -5.05
C GLU A 499 9.74 14.36 -6.00
N TYR A 500 9.20 15.54 -6.29
CA TYR A 500 8.16 15.75 -7.31
C TYR A 500 8.49 16.95 -8.18
N VAL A 501 8.04 16.96 -9.44
CA VAL A 501 8.24 18.11 -10.33
C VAL A 501 7.35 19.27 -9.89
N SER A 502 7.94 20.32 -9.31
CA SER A 502 7.22 21.49 -8.81
C SER A 502 7.15 22.63 -9.81
N ARG A 503 8.06 22.68 -10.78
CA ARG A 503 8.05 23.70 -11.85
C ARG A 503 8.56 23.13 -13.16
N ILE A 504 7.93 23.53 -14.26
CA ILE A 504 8.39 23.25 -15.62
C ILE A 504 8.52 24.60 -16.35
N ALA A 505 9.67 24.86 -16.97
CA ALA A 505 9.87 26.04 -17.80
C ALA A 505 10.43 25.65 -19.18
N LEU A 506 9.90 26.26 -20.24
CA LEU A 506 10.35 26.07 -21.62
C LEU A 506 11.14 27.29 -22.11
N ASN A 507 12.21 27.02 -22.85
CA ASN A 507 12.99 28.08 -23.50
C ASN A 507 12.32 28.67 -24.76
N GLN A 508 11.35 27.97 -25.37
CA GLN A 508 10.59 28.40 -26.57
C GLN A 508 9.08 28.14 -26.41
N SER A 509 8.25 28.91 -27.12
CA SER A 509 6.84 29.15 -26.75
C SER A 509 5.78 28.20 -27.35
N GLN A 510 6.16 27.07 -27.93
CA GLN A 510 5.21 26.17 -28.60
C GLN A 510 5.46 24.71 -28.23
N ALA A 511 5.06 24.27 -27.03
CA ALA A 511 4.94 22.86 -26.74
C ALA A 511 3.64 22.58 -25.99
N GLN A 512 3.06 21.42 -26.26
CA GLN A 512 1.95 20.86 -25.48
C GLN A 512 2.55 19.88 -24.48
N LEU A 513 2.18 20.03 -23.21
CA LEU A 513 2.64 19.16 -22.14
C LEU A 513 1.43 18.51 -21.46
N THR A 514 1.52 17.22 -21.22
CA THR A 514 0.55 16.47 -20.41
C THR A 514 1.29 15.66 -19.38
N LEU A 515 0.90 15.80 -18.11
CA LEU A 515 1.44 15.00 -17.02
C LEU A 515 0.71 13.66 -16.93
N GLY A 516 1.48 12.59 -16.71
CA GLY A 516 1.00 11.23 -16.51
C GLY A 516 1.45 10.64 -15.18
N ARG A 517 0.74 9.62 -14.72
CA ARG A 517 1.02 8.85 -13.51
C ARG A 517 1.11 7.37 -13.86
N ASP A 518 2.00 6.63 -13.20
CA ASP A 518 1.96 5.17 -13.23
C ASP A 518 0.84 4.60 -12.35
N LEU A 519 0.03 3.71 -12.92
CA LEU A 519 -1.02 2.96 -12.21
C LEU A 519 -0.54 1.61 -11.65
N LEU A 520 0.69 1.17 -11.97
CA LEU A 520 1.21 -0.14 -11.58
C LEU A 520 1.86 -0.16 -10.19
N PHE A 521 2.80 0.74 -9.91
CA PHE A 521 3.67 0.75 -8.73
C PHE A 521 4.64 -0.45 -8.57
N PHE A 522 4.48 -1.52 -9.35
CA PHE A 522 5.24 -2.77 -9.20
C PHE A 522 6.01 -3.16 -10.48
N GLY A 523 6.23 -2.21 -11.39
CA GLY A 523 6.93 -2.48 -12.65
C GLY A 523 8.42 -2.19 -12.63
N ASP A 524 8.95 -1.63 -11.54
CA ASP A 524 10.38 -1.59 -11.22
C ASP A 524 10.91 -2.96 -10.78
N PHE A 525 10.01 -3.91 -10.50
CA PHE A 525 10.32 -5.26 -10.05
C PHE A 525 11.08 -5.33 -8.73
N GLU A 526 11.19 -4.24 -7.99
CA GLU A 526 11.95 -4.18 -6.76
C GLU A 526 11.20 -4.80 -5.58
N ASP A 527 11.99 -5.30 -4.63
CA ASP A 527 11.51 -5.82 -3.37
C ASP A 527 11.58 -4.72 -2.30
N TRP A 528 10.41 -4.18 -1.96
CA TRP A 528 10.25 -3.01 -1.11
C TRP A 528 9.74 -3.31 0.30
N ASP A 529 9.33 -4.54 0.54
CA ASP A 529 8.67 -4.91 1.79
C ASP A 529 9.66 -5.48 2.81
N ASN A 530 9.18 -5.66 4.04
CA ASN A 530 10.06 -5.80 5.18
C ASN A 530 10.25 -7.23 5.68
N ASP A 531 10.19 -8.22 4.79
CA ASP A 531 10.44 -9.59 5.18
C ASP A 531 11.84 -10.13 4.81
N ALA A 532 12.00 -11.45 4.93
CA ALA A 532 13.28 -12.13 4.74
C ALA A 532 13.37 -12.82 3.38
N GLU A 533 12.28 -12.84 2.63
CA GLU A 533 12.27 -13.27 1.23
C GLU A 533 12.94 -12.16 0.41
N THR A 534 13.60 -12.55 -0.67
CA THR A 534 14.35 -11.60 -1.52
C THR A 534 14.17 -12.02 -2.97
N GLY A 535 14.22 -11.06 -3.89
CA GLY A 535 13.99 -11.35 -5.31
C GLY A 535 12.51 -11.47 -5.66
N GLU A 536 11.61 -11.00 -4.81
CA GLU A 536 10.19 -11.07 -5.11
C GLU A 536 9.82 -10.04 -6.19
N VAL A 537 9.21 -10.51 -7.28
CA VAL A 537 8.62 -9.62 -8.30
C VAL A 537 7.14 -9.45 -8.01
N SER A 538 6.89 -8.56 -7.06
CA SER A 538 5.56 -8.37 -6.47
C SER A 538 4.50 -8.14 -7.57
N ARG A 539 3.41 -8.90 -7.50
CA ARG A 539 2.26 -8.86 -8.45
C ARG A 539 2.47 -9.36 -9.88
N TRP A 540 3.62 -9.94 -10.21
CA TRP A 540 3.82 -10.64 -11.48
C TRP A 540 3.67 -12.15 -11.31
N LEU A 541 3.07 -12.82 -12.30
CA LEU A 541 2.99 -14.29 -12.32
C LEU A 541 4.24 -14.86 -13.00
N ILE A 542 5.09 -15.48 -12.19
CA ILE A 542 6.18 -16.33 -12.67
C ILE A 542 5.67 -17.78 -12.70
N GLU A 543 5.49 -18.34 -13.90
CA GLU A 543 4.93 -19.69 -14.08
C GLU A 543 5.99 -20.75 -14.45
N SER A 544 7.24 -20.34 -14.73
CA SER A 544 8.32 -21.25 -15.10
C SER A 544 9.70 -20.70 -14.70
N ASP A 545 10.69 -21.59 -14.67
CA ASP A 545 12.10 -21.25 -14.42
C ASP A 545 12.71 -20.37 -15.53
N ASP A 546 12.01 -20.20 -16.66
CA ASP A 546 12.40 -19.30 -17.75
C ASP A 546 12.18 -17.82 -17.42
N THR A 547 11.57 -17.51 -16.28
CA THR A 547 11.32 -16.14 -15.83
C THR A 547 11.76 -15.99 -14.40
N TYR A 548 12.63 -15.02 -14.12
CA TYR A 548 13.21 -14.85 -12.80
C TYR A 548 13.62 -13.40 -12.54
N PRO A 549 13.60 -12.95 -11.28
CA PRO A 549 14.23 -11.69 -10.86
C PRO A 549 15.73 -11.73 -11.20
N CYS A 550 16.29 -10.67 -11.76
CA CYS A 550 17.70 -10.67 -12.15
C CYS A 550 18.44 -9.38 -11.78
N LEU A 551 19.70 -9.55 -11.37
CA LEU A 551 20.48 -8.49 -10.72
C LEU A 551 21.42 -7.80 -11.69
N VAL A 552 21.98 -8.58 -12.62
CA VAL A 552 22.82 -8.08 -13.71
C VAL A 552 21.95 -7.51 -14.83
N GLY A 553 20.74 -8.04 -14.94
CA GLY A 553 19.75 -7.74 -15.97
C GLY A 553 18.84 -6.53 -15.73
N LYS A 554 19.28 -5.55 -14.93
CA LYS A 554 18.47 -4.37 -14.58
C LYS A 554 18.84 -3.09 -15.34
N TYR A 555 17.91 -2.16 -15.39
CA TYR A 555 18.07 -0.81 -15.92
C TYR A 555 18.35 0.20 -14.79
N ARG A 556 17.55 0.14 -13.71
CA ARG A 556 17.67 0.98 -12.50
C ARG A 556 17.59 0.07 -11.26
N GLY A 557 17.89 0.64 -10.09
CA GLY A 557 17.66 -0.04 -8.81
C GLY A 557 18.54 -1.27 -8.55
N VAL A 558 17.98 -2.28 -7.89
CA VAL A 558 18.64 -3.51 -7.45
C VAL A 558 18.34 -4.69 -8.36
N GLN A 559 17.15 -4.78 -8.93
CA GLN A 559 16.75 -5.91 -9.77
C GLN A 559 15.80 -5.52 -10.91
N GLY A 560 15.80 -6.32 -11.96
CA GLY A 560 14.79 -6.28 -13.01
C GLY A 560 14.15 -7.67 -13.19
N LEU A 561 13.40 -7.84 -14.27
CA LEU A 561 12.79 -9.12 -14.63
C LEU A 561 13.45 -9.70 -15.89
N CYS A 562 13.92 -10.94 -15.80
CA CYS A 562 14.56 -11.66 -16.89
C CYS A 562 13.66 -12.76 -17.44
N LEU A 563 13.66 -12.90 -18.76
CA LEU A 563 12.99 -13.96 -19.49
C LEU A 563 14.01 -14.67 -20.39
N GLN A 564 14.10 -15.99 -20.32
CA GLN A 564 14.96 -16.81 -21.17
C GLN A 564 14.13 -17.72 -22.08
N ARG A 565 14.62 -17.98 -23.29
CA ARG A 565 14.10 -19.05 -24.19
C ARG A 565 15.21 -19.61 -25.06
N THR A 566 15.02 -20.83 -25.55
CA THR A 566 15.87 -21.51 -26.51
C THR A 566 15.16 -21.73 -27.84
N GLN A 567 15.90 -22.03 -28.90
CA GLN A 567 15.32 -22.41 -30.20
C GLN A 567 14.48 -23.70 -30.16
N PHE A 568 14.59 -24.51 -29.10
CA PHE A 568 13.89 -25.78 -28.95
C PHE A 568 12.52 -25.62 -28.29
N ASP A 569 12.26 -24.44 -27.75
CA ASP A 569 11.01 -24.09 -27.14
C ASP A 569 9.89 -23.91 -28.19
N GLU A 570 8.72 -24.46 -27.89
CA GLU A 570 7.58 -24.45 -28.82
C GLU A 570 6.64 -23.24 -28.59
N THR A 571 6.66 -22.65 -27.40
CA THR A 571 5.73 -21.59 -26.98
C THR A 571 6.46 -20.33 -26.51
N ALA A 572 5.76 -19.20 -26.51
CA ALA A 572 6.26 -18.00 -25.82
C ALA A 572 6.26 -18.21 -24.30
N THR A 573 7.26 -17.67 -23.61
CA THR A 573 7.12 -17.41 -22.17
C THR A 573 6.23 -16.19 -21.98
N ARG A 574 5.39 -16.20 -20.95
CA ARG A 574 4.45 -15.13 -20.61
C ARG A 574 4.60 -14.78 -19.14
N VAL A 575 4.54 -13.50 -18.85
CA VAL A 575 4.57 -12.96 -17.49
C VAL A 575 3.36 -12.03 -17.33
N PRO A 576 2.20 -12.58 -16.97
CA PRO A 576 1.01 -11.78 -16.69
C PRO A 576 1.20 -10.90 -15.46
N PHE A 577 0.66 -9.69 -15.50
CA PHE A 577 0.42 -8.92 -14.28
C PHE A 577 -0.86 -9.45 -13.60
N LYS A 578 -0.80 -9.75 -12.30
CA LYS A 578 -1.86 -10.49 -11.57
C LYS A 578 -3.22 -9.78 -11.59
N HIS A 579 -3.25 -8.46 -11.69
CA HIS A 579 -4.43 -7.65 -11.40
C HIS A 579 -4.97 -6.88 -12.60
N THR A 580 -6.29 -6.69 -12.62
CA THR A 580 -6.93 -5.70 -13.51
C THR A 580 -6.59 -4.29 -13.02
N ILE A 581 -6.02 -3.47 -13.89
CA ILE A 581 -5.72 -2.07 -13.63
C ILE A 581 -6.96 -1.25 -13.94
N ARG A 582 -7.53 -0.63 -12.92
CA ARG A 582 -8.70 0.23 -13.05
C ARG A 582 -8.31 1.60 -13.61
N THR A 583 -9.09 2.09 -14.56
CA THR A 583 -8.79 3.32 -15.31
C THR A 583 -9.69 4.49 -14.88
N MET A 584 -10.06 4.56 -13.60
CA MET A 584 -11.02 5.54 -13.09
C MET A 584 -10.36 6.85 -12.64
N PRO A 585 -11.13 7.95 -12.58
CA PRO A 585 -10.63 9.26 -12.24
C PRO A 585 -10.12 9.31 -10.82
N ILE A 586 -8.99 10.01 -10.68
CA ILE A 586 -8.27 10.16 -9.43
C ILE A 586 -8.79 11.40 -8.67
N THR A 587 -10.05 11.84 -8.84
CA THR A 587 -10.55 13.11 -8.23
C THR A 587 -11.97 13.03 -7.63
N PRO A 588 -12.27 13.85 -6.58
CA PRO A 588 -13.42 13.72 -5.66
C PRO A 588 -14.77 14.18 -6.22
N ALA A 589 -14.92 14.29 -7.54
CA ALA A 589 -16.20 14.68 -8.11
C ALA A 589 -17.22 13.56 -7.83
N PRO A 590 -18.42 13.89 -7.31
CA PRO A 590 -19.40 12.90 -6.89
C PRO A 590 -19.69 11.95 -8.06
N SER A 591 -19.49 10.65 -7.83
CA SER A 591 -19.85 9.59 -8.76
C SER A 591 -19.50 9.90 -10.23
N THR A 592 -18.27 10.35 -10.53
CA THR A 592 -17.92 10.52 -11.94
C THR A 592 -17.72 9.15 -12.57
N ALA A 593 -18.74 8.76 -13.32
CA ALA A 593 -18.73 7.68 -14.30
C ALA A 593 -17.75 7.94 -15.48
N GLN A 594 -16.67 8.69 -15.30
CA GLN A 594 -15.70 8.97 -16.35
C GLN A 594 -14.57 7.95 -16.24
N ALA A 595 -14.03 7.43 -17.34
CA ALA A 595 -12.75 6.72 -17.31
C ALA A 595 -11.66 7.65 -17.87
N TYR A 596 -10.40 7.42 -17.51
CA TYR A 596 -9.29 7.93 -18.30
C TYR A 596 -9.12 6.99 -19.49
N HIS A 597 -9.37 7.52 -20.68
CA HIS A 597 -9.38 6.72 -21.90
C HIS A 597 -8.00 6.62 -22.56
N GLU A 598 -7.05 7.50 -22.21
CA GLU A 598 -5.71 7.53 -22.81
C GLU A 598 -4.68 6.98 -21.85
N LEU A 599 -4.15 5.80 -22.18
CA LEU A 599 -3.10 5.13 -21.44
C LEU A 599 -1.93 4.81 -22.36
N THR A 600 -0.74 4.61 -21.78
CA THR A 600 0.42 4.10 -22.49
C THR A 600 1.09 3.05 -21.62
N LEU A 601 1.20 1.81 -22.13
CA LEU A 601 2.13 0.82 -21.59
C LEU A 601 3.54 1.26 -21.97
N TYR A 602 4.43 1.42 -21.00
CA TYR A 602 5.77 1.95 -21.17
C TYR A 602 6.76 1.12 -20.34
N GLY A 603 8.02 1.06 -20.74
CA GLY A 603 9.09 0.49 -19.93
C GLY A 603 10.39 0.40 -20.70
N TYR A 604 11.40 -0.23 -20.09
CA TYR A 604 12.70 -0.45 -20.70
C TYR A 604 12.90 -1.93 -20.96
N ALA A 605 13.51 -2.23 -22.11
CA ALA A 605 13.87 -3.59 -22.47
C ALA A 605 15.26 -3.64 -23.09
N LYS A 606 15.99 -4.71 -22.78
CA LYS A 606 17.24 -5.09 -23.42
C LYS A 606 17.12 -6.52 -23.92
N GLY A 607 17.62 -6.79 -25.12
CA GLY A 607 17.46 -8.08 -25.78
C GLY A 607 18.81 -8.66 -26.16
N ASN A 608 19.01 -9.94 -25.88
CA ASN A 608 20.18 -10.69 -26.29
C ASN A 608 19.72 -11.91 -27.08
N ASN A 609 19.77 -11.80 -28.42
CA ASN A 609 19.11 -12.74 -29.33
C ASN A 609 17.63 -12.98 -28.95
N ALA A 610 16.98 -11.98 -28.37
CA ALA A 610 15.60 -12.06 -27.91
C ALA A 610 14.69 -12.45 -29.08
N GLY A 611 13.68 -13.29 -28.82
CA GLY A 611 12.59 -13.45 -29.76
C GLY A 611 11.74 -12.18 -29.85
N ARG A 612 10.64 -12.24 -30.60
CA ARG A 612 9.68 -11.12 -30.64
C ARG A 612 9.12 -10.89 -29.25
N PHE A 613 9.19 -9.65 -28.78
CA PHE A 613 8.66 -9.20 -27.50
C PHE A 613 7.30 -8.54 -27.73
N ASN A 614 6.27 -9.02 -27.04
CA ASN A 614 4.88 -8.60 -27.23
C ASN A 614 4.21 -8.29 -25.88
N ALA A 615 3.11 -7.54 -25.93
CA ALA A 615 2.19 -7.41 -24.81
C ALA A 615 0.86 -8.05 -25.17
N ASP A 616 0.30 -8.90 -24.32
CA ASP A 616 -1.10 -9.31 -24.39
C ASP A 616 -1.93 -8.28 -23.63
N ILE A 617 -2.80 -7.53 -24.29
CA ILE A 617 -3.58 -6.44 -23.69
C ILE A 617 -5.06 -6.75 -23.83
N ARG A 618 -5.81 -6.66 -22.73
CA ARG A 618 -7.25 -6.89 -22.66
C ARG A 618 -7.91 -5.67 -22.04
N ILE A 619 -8.95 -5.15 -22.70
CA ILE A 619 -9.81 -4.08 -22.20
C ILE A 619 -11.12 -4.71 -21.73
N LEU A 620 -11.47 -4.47 -20.47
CA LEU A 620 -12.62 -5.09 -19.81
C LEU A 620 -13.37 -4.12 -18.89
N THR A 621 -14.54 -4.52 -18.42
CA THR A 621 -15.16 -3.92 -17.23
C THR A 621 -14.33 -4.23 -15.98
N SER A 622 -14.32 -3.35 -14.98
CA SER A 622 -13.46 -3.49 -13.79
C SER A 622 -14.00 -4.42 -12.70
N GLU A 623 -15.26 -4.86 -12.80
CA GLU A 623 -15.94 -5.61 -11.72
C GLU A 623 -16.18 -7.06 -12.12
N ASP A 624 -16.85 -7.28 -13.25
CA ASP A 624 -17.24 -8.60 -13.76
C ASP A 624 -16.35 -9.11 -14.89
N SER A 625 -15.31 -8.36 -15.27
CA SER A 625 -14.29 -8.73 -16.26
C SER A 625 -14.85 -9.07 -17.66
N LEU A 626 -15.95 -8.42 -18.06
CA LEU A 626 -16.50 -8.53 -19.41
C LEU A 626 -15.55 -7.89 -20.43
N LEU A 627 -15.13 -8.70 -21.42
CA LEU A 627 -14.14 -8.32 -22.41
C LEU A 627 -14.74 -7.44 -23.52
N PHE A 628 -14.17 -6.25 -23.73
CA PHE A 628 -14.45 -5.37 -24.87
C PHE A 628 -13.55 -5.67 -26.06
N SER A 629 -12.25 -5.80 -25.81
CA SER A 629 -11.25 -6.06 -26.83
C SER A 629 -10.01 -6.72 -26.27
N GLU A 630 -9.28 -7.39 -27.14
CA GLU A 630 -7.99 -8.01 -26.85
C GLU A 630 -7.06 -7.77 -28.05
N SER A 631 -5.79 -7.56 -27.77
CA SER A 631 -4.75 -7.42 -28.78
C SER A 631 -3.41 -7.95 -28.26
N THR A 632 -2.54 -8.36 -29.19
CA THR A 632 -1.17 -8.76 -28.88
C THR A 632 -0.17 -7.97 -29.75
N PRO A 633 0.01 -6.66 -29.51
CA PRO A 633 0.98 -5.86 -30.25
C PRO A 633 2.42 -6.35 -30.01
N GLU A 634 3.21 -6.35 -31.09
CA GLU A 634 4.67 -6.47 -30.99
C GLU A 634 5.24 -5.16 -30.42
N LEU A 635 5.92 -5.25 -29.29
CA LEU A 635 6.57 -4.13 -28.62
C LEU A 635 7.97 -3.87 -29.20
N LEU A 636 8.76 -4.94 -29.38
CA LEU A 636 10.08 -4.90 -29.99
C LEU A 636 10.30 -6.12 -30.89
N PRO A 637 10.98 -5.95 -32.04
CA PRO A 637 11.28 -7.05 -32.94
C PRO A 637 12.29 -8.01 -32.31
N ALA A 638 12.35 -9.24 -32.83
CA ALA A 638 13.39 -10.20 -32.44
C ALA A 638 14.80 -9.65 -32.77
N GLY A 639 15.76 -9.87 -31.88
CA GLY A 639 17.15 -9.50 -32.11
C GLY A 639 17.95 -9.19 -30.83
N THR A 640 19.13 -8.63 -31.05
CA THR A 640 20.00 -8.10 -29.98
C THR A 640 19.95 -6.58 -30.00
N TYR A 641 19.67 -5.98 -28.86
CA TYR A 641 19.61 -4.54 -28.66
C TYR A 641 19.95 -4.21 -27.22
N ASP A 642 20.59 -3.05 -27.02
CA ASP A 642 20.84 -2.52 -25.69
C ASP A 642 19.54 -1.95 -25.08
N TRP A 643 19.61 -1.51 -23.83
CA TRP A 643 18.47 -0.88 -23.15
C TRP A 643 17.84 0.22 -23.99
N GLN A 644 16.56 0.03 -24.30
CA GLN A 644 15.74 0.99 -25.03
C GLN A 644 14.32 0.98 -24.49
N VAL A 645 13.60 2.07 -24.77
CA VAL A 645 12.19 2.20 -24.42
C VAL A 645 11.34 1.29 -25.32
N PHE A 646 10.38 0.60 -24.74
CA PHE A 646 9.21 0.11 -25.45
C PHE A 646 7.98 0.90 -25.01
N GLN A 647 7.03 1.11 -25.93
CA GLN A 647 5.77 1.76 -25.59
C GLN A 647 4.63 1.29 -26.50
N GLN A 648 3.43 1.26 -25.94
CA GLN A 648 2.19 0.95 -26.64
C GLN A 648 1.05 1.80 -26.10
N ASP A 649 0.51 2.69 -26.93
CA ASP A 649 -0.68 3.45 -26.57
C ASP A 649 -1.92 2.55 -26.53
N ILE A 650 -2.76 2.75 -25.53
CA ILE A 650 -3.99 2.01 -25.28
C ILE A 650 -5.11 3.05 -25.15
N THR A 651 -6.14 2.92 -25.97
CA THR A 651 -7.31 3.79 -25.92
C THR A 651 -8.53 2.97 -25.53
N LEU A 652 -9.16 3.31 -24.41
CA LEU A 652 -10.42 2.71 -24.01
C LEU A 652 -11.56 3.22 -24.91
N PRO A 653 -12.56 2.37 -25.23
CA PRO A 653 -13.79 2.81 -25.87
C PRO A 653 -14.45 3.97 -25.13
N ASP A 654 -15.19 4.81 -25.85
CA ASP A 654 -16.03 5.86 -25.26
C ASP A 654 -17.03 5.27 -24.25
N ASP A 655 -17.31 5.99 -23.16
CA ASP A 655 -18.21 5.54 -22.09
C ASP A 655 -19.66 5.28 -22.57
N SER A 656 -20.06 5.73 -23.77
CA SER A 656 -21.34 5.37 -24.40
C SER A 656 -21.38 3.93 -24.92
N VAL A 657 -20.23 3.25 -25.03
CA VAL A 657 -20.14 1.84 -25.42
C VAL A 657 -20.14 0.98 -24.17
N THR A 658 -21.16 0.14 -24.03
CA THR A 658 -21.41 -0.65 -22.83
C THR A 658 -21.66 -2.13 -23.15
N LEU A 659 -21.36 -3.02 -22.18
CA LEU A 659 -21.58 -4.47 -22.27
C LEU A 659 -22.27 -5.00 -20.99
N GLY A 660 -22.81 -6.21 -21.09
CA GLY A 660 -23.45 -6.90 -19.96
C GLY A 660 -24.88 -6.43 -19.68
N ASP A 661 -25.56 -7.13 -18.78
CA ASP A 661 -26.95 -6.83 -18.39
C ASP A 661 -27.05 -5.48 -17.66
N GLU A 662 -25.97 -5.08 -16.99
CA GLU A 662 -25.83 -3.80 -16.29
C GLU A 662 -25.45 -2.64 -17.21
N ASN A 663 -25.12 -2.92 -18.48
CA ASN A 663 -24.65 -1.92 -19.45
C ASN A 663 -23.48 -1.09 -18.90
N LEU A 664 -22.40 -1.77 -18.51
CA LEU A 664 -21.19 -1.14 -17.96
C LEU A 664 -20.19 -0.77 -19.08
N PRO A 665 -19.52 0.39 -19.01
CA PRO A 665 -18.45 0.75 -19.93
C PRO A 665 -17.11 0.09 -19.57
N ALA A 666 -16.15 0.16 -20.49
CA ALA A 666 -14.78 -0.33 -20.28
C ALA A 666 -14.08 0.51 -19.20
N ARG A 667 -13.57 -0.13 -18.15
CA ARG A 667 -12.90 0.54 -17.01
C ARG A 667 -11.70 -0.20 -16.45
N GLY A 668 -11.24 -1.24 -17.14
CA GLY A 668 -10.15 -2.10 -16.73
C GLY A 668 -9.22 -2.46 -17.88
N VAL A 669 -7.93 -2.50 -17.58
CA VAL A 669 -6.90 -3.05 -18.45
C VAL A 669 -6.22 -4.21 -17.73
N GLN A 670 -6.22 -5.37 -18.35
CA GLN A 670 -5.33 -6.47 -17.98
C GLN A 670 -4.23 -6.56 -19.03
N PHE A 671 -3.01 -6.85 -18.61
CA PHE A 671 -1.96 -7.16 -19.56
C PHE A 671 -0.97 -8.20 -19.06
N GLY A 672 -0.25 -8.80 -20.00
CA GLY A 672 0.92 -9.63 -19.75
C GLY A 672 2.01 -9.35 -20.78
N LEU A 673 3.25 -9.58 -20.39
CA LEU A 673 4.41 -9.42 -21.26
C LEU A 673 4.84 -10.81 -21.76
N SER A 674 5.29 -10.92 -23.01
CA SER A 674 5.67 -12.23 -23.57
C SER A 674 6.83 -12.17 -24.55
N MET A 675 7.68 -13.19 -24.52
CA MET A 675 8.78 -13.37 -25.48
C MET A 675 8.64 -14.70 -26.20
N THR A 676 8.61 -14.65 -27.54
CA THR A 676 8.66 -15.86 -28.38
C THR A 676 10.04 -16.52 -28.37
N PRO A 677 10.15 -17.83 -28.67
CA PRO A 677 11.44 -18.48 -28.85
C PRO A 677 12.29 -17.83 -29.95
N PRO A 678 13.62 -17.79 -29.82
CA PRO A 678 14.52 -17.30 -30.86
C PRO A 678 14.53 -18.25 -32.07
N THR A 679 14.96 -17.74 -33.22
CA THR A 679 15.11 -18.60 -34.42
C THR A 679 16.26 -19.62 -34.28
N SER A 680 17.29 -19.28 -33.51
CA SER A 680 18.40 -20.17 -33.22
C SER A 680 19.07 -19.83 -31.90
N GLY A 681 19.66 -20.82 -31.22
CA GLY A 681 20.42 -20.66 -29.97
C GLY A 681 19.55 -20.34 -28.75
N GLU A 682 20.17 -19.69 -27.78
CA GLU A 682 19.54 -19.19 -26.56
C GLU A 682 19.23 -17.69 -26.69
N SER A 683 18.25 -17.23 -25.93
CA SER A 683 17.79 -15.85 -25.91
C SER A 683 17.51 -15.39 -24.50
N ALA A 684 17.76 -14.11 -24.25
CA ALA A 684 17.40 -13.43 -23.02
C ALA A 684 16.74 -12.09 -23.33
N LEU A 685 15.68 -11.78 -22.61
CA LEU A 685 15.02 -10.47 -22.57
C LEU A 685 15.05 -9.98 -21.13
N PHE A 686 15.48 -8.74 -20.96
CA PHE A 686 15.62 -8.05 -19.70
C PHE A 686 14.60 -6.92 -19.68
N LEU A 687 13.80 -6.81 -18.61
CA LEU A 687 12.73 -5.84 -18.45
C LEU A 687 12.91 -5.08 -17.16
N ASP A 688 12.61 -3.79 -17.19
CA ASP A 688 12.65 -2.93 -16.00
C ASP A 688 11.78 -1.68 -16.17
N ASP A 689 11.42 -1.06 -15.05
CA ASP A 689 10.71 0.21 -14.92
C ASP A 689 9.41 0.28 -15.76
N VAL A 690 8.69 -0.84 -15.84
CA VAL A 690 7.40 -0.97 -16.54
C VAL A 690 6.34 -0.09 -15.88
N ALA A 691 5.54 0.60 -16.68
CA ALA A 691 4.49 1.51 -16.21
C ALA A 691 3.24 1.37 -17.06
N MET A 692 2.07 1.48 -16.41
CA MET A 692 0.81 1.76 -17.08
C MET A 692 0.52 3.24 -16.87
N ILE A 693 1.01 4.07 -17.80
CA ILE A 693 0.89 5.52 -17.69
C ILE A 693 -0.55 5.91 -18.00
N SER A 694 -1.20 6.57 -17.04
CA SER A 694 -2.46 7.28 -17.29
C SER A 694 -2.19 8.76 -17.49
N TRP A 695 -2.64 9.33 -18.62
CA TRP A 695 -2.43 10.74 -18.95
C TRP A 695 -3.52 11.60 -18.31
N GLN A 696 -3.15 12.39 -17.30
CA GLN A 696 -4.08 12.98 -16.34
C GLN A 696 -4.35 14.47 -16.58
N ARG A 697 -3.30 15.24 -16.89
CA ARG A 697 -3.35 16.70 -16.77
C ARG A 697 -2.59 17.40 -17.88
N SER A 698 -3.32 17.90 -18.87
CA SER A 698 -2.75 18.84 -19.83
C SER A 698 -2.40 20.16 -19.14
N LEU A 699 -1.21 20.68 -19.41
CA LEU A 699 -0.70 21.87 -18.77
C LEU A 699 -0.95 23.10 -19.63
N SER A 700 -1.45 24.16 -18.99
CA SER A 700 -1.48 25.50 -19.56
C SER A 700 -0.28 26.29 -19.03
N LEU A 701 0.62 26.68 -19.92
CA LEU A 701 1.82 27.42 -19.55
C LEU A 701 1.54 28.93 -19.51
N THR A 702 1.91 29.57 -18.41
CA THR A 702 1.91 31.04 -18.27
C THR A 702 3.34 31.53 -18.42
N ASN A 703 3.62 32.39 -19.40
CA ASN A 703 4.98 32.84 -19.72
C ASN A 703 5.96 31.67 -19.94
N ASN A 704 5.51 30.61 -20.62
CA ASN A 704 6.24 29.35 -20.84
C ASN A 704 6.61 28.60 -19.56
N GLN A 705 5.88 28.83 -18.46
CA GLN A 705 6.12 28.17 -17.18
C GLN A 705 4.83 27.55 -16.62
N TRP A 706 5.00 26.46 -15.90
CA TRP A 706 4.00 25.84 -15.06
C TRP A 706 4.59 25.61 -13.68
N GLN A 707 3.74 25.70 -12.65
CA GLN A 707 4.08 25.46 -11.26
C GLN A 707 2.99 24.59 -10.63
N SER A 708 3.42 23.60 -9.82
CA SER A 708 2.51 22.75 -9.07
C SER A 708 1.87 23.50 -7.90
N GLY A 709 0.67 23.06 -7.49
CA GLY A 709 -0.01 23.51 -6.28
C GLY A 709 0.41 22.78 -5.00
N GLY A 710 1.18 21.69 -5.10
CA GLY A 710 1.60 20.85 -3.98
C GLY A 710 2.34 19.59 -4.44
N ILE A 711 2.63 18.69 -3.48
CA ILE A 711 3.19 17.35 -3.77
C ILE A 711 2.21 16.56 -4.65
N HIS A 712 2.74 15.77 -5.58
CA HIS A 712 1.94 14.88 -6.41
C HIS A 712 2.73 13.66 -6.90
N GLY A 713 2.00 12.62 -7.33
CA GLY A 713 2.57 11.41 -7.94
C GLY A 713 2.53 11.40 -9.48
N LEU A 714 2.72 12.55 -10.13
CA LEU A 714 2.84 12.65 -11.60
C LEU A 714 4.30 12.49 -12.01
N GLU A 715 4.62 11.37 -12.65
CA GLU A 715 5.99 10.89 -12.88
C GLU A 715 6.37 10.86 -14.36
N PHE A 716 5.46 11.25 -15.27
CA PHE A 716 5.69 11.27 -16.70
C PHE A 716 5.26 12.59 -17.32
N ILE A 717 5.99 13.02 -18.36
CA ILE A 717 5.61 14.14 -19.22
C ILE A 717 5.47 13.63 -20.66
N LYS A 718 4.28 13.75 -21.25
CA LYS A 718 4.12 13.71 -22.71
C LYS A 718 4.33 15.13 -23.23
N ILE A 719 5.33 15.33 -24.09
CA ILE A 719 5.62 16.60 -24.75
C ILE A 719 5.48 16.48 -26.25
N THR A 720 4.75 17.40 -26.86
CA THR A 720 4.67 17.56 -28.32
C THR A 720 5.17 18.95 -28.69
N THR A 721 6.27 19.04 -29.45
CA THR A 721 6.93 20.30 -29.83
C THR A 721 7.29 20.34 -31.32
N PRO A 722 7.06 21.46 -32.04
CA PRO A 722 7.35 21.58 -33.47
C PRO A 722 8.83 21.85 -33.77
N SER A 723 9.62 22.22 -32.76
CA SER A 723 11.05 22.49 -32.87
C SER A 723 11.79 21.95 -31.63
N PRO A 724 13.10 21.70 -31.72
CA PRO A 724 13.89 21.33 -30.56
C PRO A 724 13.77 22.39 -29.46
N THR A 725 13.61 21.96 -28.21
CA THR A 725 13.41 22.83 -27.04
C THR A 725 14.16 22.28 -25.83
N GLU A 726 14.30 23.09 -24.78
CA GLU A 726 14.81 22.66 -23.49
C GLU A 726 13.71 22.79 -22.43
N LEU A 727 13.52 21.73 -21.65
CA LEU A 727 12.72 21.75 -20.44
C LEU A 727 13.66 21.98 -19.26
N VAL A 728 13.41 23.05 -18.52
CA VAL A 728 13.97 23.23 -17.19
C VAL A 728 12.97 22.71 -16.19
N LEU A 729 13.27 21.55 -15.61
CA LEU A 729 12.48 20.90 -14.57
C LEU A 729 13.04 21.31 -13.21
N THR A 730 12.19 21.85 -12.34
CA THR A 730 12.49 21.98 -10.91
C THR A 730 11.80 20.85 -10.18
N PHE A 731 12.59 20.05 -9.47
CA PHE A 731 12.13 19.04 -8.52
C PHE A 731 12.19 19.62 -7.12
N SER A 732 11.19 19.30 -6.32
CA SER A 732 11.09 19.72 -4.92
C SER A 732 10.96 18.53 -4.00
N GLN A 733 11.50 18.66 -2.79
CA GLN A 733 11.30 17.75 -1.67
C GLN A 733 10.88 18.55 -0.44
N GLN A 734 9.91 18.02 0.31
CA GLN A 734 9.29 18.62 1.49
C GLN A 734 9.43 17.73 2.71
#